data_AF-A0A1E3I2X3-F1
#
_entry.id   AF-A0A1E3I2X3-F1
#
_cell.length_a   1.000
_cell.length_b   1.000
_cell.length_c   1.000
_cell.angle_alpha   90.00
_cell.angle_beta   90.00
_cell.angle_gamma   90.00
#
_symmetry.space_group_name_H-M   'P 1'
#
loop_
_entity.id
_entity.type
_entity.pdbx_description
1 polymer ?
#
loop_
_entity_poly.entity_id
_entity_poly.type
_entity_poly.pdbx_seq_one_letter_code
_entity_poly.pdbx_strand_id
1 'polypeptide(L)'
;MSDIEKEDAPLVAQAPSLDQTRLSAATIAIDGRNFVDAHGRVLHLRGANVSGSAKVPIAPAPNIHDHAQASYVGRPFPLEDADEHWQRLKSWGLTFVRITVTWDAIEHKGRGIYDEEYLAYLRALLKSMEPYGLVAYIAIHQDVWSRYSGGSGAPGWTLESAGFDLSNDGEALALSGAAFIDGIRGGRLSGERGLWPTGYQKLACATMNTLFWGGETFAPSFKVPTQIDGKWVSRNIQAHLQDAFLDATARLVSAVGDLDSVMGFELLNEPHPGFIGLSTIHEWDYNTDLHLGQFPSPLQSFSMGAGHPTPKVPIYVRTFPFPTKISKYITANPEGASAWSKKECVWEKEGVWRWSEVKKEATPLQEDYFSKDRAGKKIDFYQDFYFPFINRWEAVVSKNTQRTRGLKARMVEPLPNEFCPEWAEESRPQNMVYAPHWYDLNMLFKKQAGFMSVNVQGLARGMFLPRALYFGLAAIKDNYALQIKSIVLAARLKLGPVPIIFGECGVPMDLNEEEAFRTGDWKWQERSMDALISALEGALLGFNLWTYNPSNRDDIGDDWNAENFSWFSQDNRSKLLKKDEDGTDLDAGARLLNVIVRPYPIATAGSPTSLSYDPFHKAFFYRWRSPIRTSSSAPDPSEYTELFLPRRVFTESNLKWAVTAGGRVVFDWENERAYVWFEDSAEVAFNAKEQMKTRRIDIWVPEAAPKDVGEVWTIKKFAILVIILAFGALMAYIAQQHEWSKDDVIFGRVQKDK
;
A
#
# COMPACT_ATOMS: atom_id res chain seq x y z
N MET A 1 17.18 38.75 27.14
CA MET A 1 17.29 40.23 27.09
C MET A 1 18.76 40.58 27.22
N SER A 2 19.21 41.58 26.45
CA SER A 2 20.59 41.98 26.07
C SER A 2 21.28 41.02 25.08
N ASP A 3 21.52 41.34 23.81
CA ASP A 3 21.50 42.60 23.06
C ASP A 3 20.93 42.33 21.66
N ILE A 4 19.91 43.10 21.27
CA ILE A 4 19.31 43.06 19.93
C ILE A 4 19.99 44.16 19.14
N GLU A 5 21.02 43.81 18.38
CA GLU A 5 21.40 44.59 17.21
C GLU A 5 20.23 44.52 16.22
N LYS A 6 19.76 45.70 15.81
CA LYS A 6 18.74 45.88 14.78
C LYS A 6 19.31 45.40 13.44
N GLU A 7 19.16 44.12 13.13
CA GLU A 7 19.25 43.64 11.75
C GLU A 7 17.93 43.94 11.03
N ASP A 8 18.06 44.48 9.82
CA ASP A 8 16.99 45.02 9.00
C ASP A 8 15.81 44.06 8.83
N ALA A 9 14.59 44.62 8.89
CA ALA A 9 13.35 43.90 8.62
C ALA A 9 13.39 43.22 7.23
N PRO A 10 12.82 42.01 7.08
CA PRO A 10 12.74 41.36 5.77
C PRO A 10 11.92 42.24 4.81
N LEU A 11 12.57 42.68 3.73
CA LEU A 11 11.95 43.44 2.64
C LEU A 11 10.95 42.53 1.91
N VAL A 12 9.67 42.92 1.92
CA VAL A 12 8.69 42.46 0.92
C VAL A 12 9.07 43.14 -0.39
N ALA A 13 9.97 42.51 -1.16
CA ALA A 13 10.20 42.92 -2.54
C ALA A 13 8.92 42.69 -3.35
N GLN A 14 8.61 43.56 -4.32
CA GLN A 14 7.66 43.20 -5.39
C GLN A 14 8.20 41.91 -6.01
N ALA A 15 7.48 40.80 -5.81
CA ALA A 15 8.00 39.48 -6.12
C ALA A 15 8.28 39.39 -7.63
N PRO A 16 9.47 38.94 -8.06
CA PRO A 16 9.63 38.49 -9.44
C PRO A 16 8.56 37.44 -9.75
N SER A 17 8.07 37.39 -10.99
CA SER A 17 7.22 36.28 -11.44
C SER A 17 8.06 35.00 -11.38
N LEU A 18 7.91 34.23 -10.30
CA LEU A 18 8.58 32.94 -10.12
C LEU A 18 7.75 31.84 -10.75
N ASP A 19 8.41 30.93 -11.46
CA ASP A 19 7.73 29.85 -12.16
C ASP A 19 7.29 28.76 -11.17
N GLN A 20 6.01 28.40 -11.22
CA GLN A 20 5.45 27.26 -10.50
C GLN A 20 5.94 25.96 -11.10
N THR A 21 6.28 25.00 -10.24
CA THR A 21 6.59 23.64 -10.65
C THR A 21 5.34 22.98 -11.23
N ARG A 22 5.43 22.56 -12.49
CA ARG A 22 4.39 21.76 -13.16
C ARG A 22 4.91 20.34 -13.37
N LEU A 23 4.26 19.39 -12.69
CA LEU A 23 4.59 17.98 -12.81
C LEU A 23 4.05 17.43 -14.14
N SER A 24 4.92 16.72 -14.85
CA SER A 24 4.59 15.95 -16.05
C SER A 24 5.65 14.88 -16.26
N ALA A 25 5.34 13.86 -17.06
CA ALA A 25 6.30 12.86 -17.47
C ALA A 25 7.54 13.48 -18.13
N ALA A 26 7.37 14.58 -18.88
CA ALA A 26 8.44 15.27 -19.59
C ALA A 26 9.34 16.13 -18.69
N THR A 27 8.83 16.60 -17.55
CA THR A 27 9.54 17.51 -16.64
C THR A 27 10.19 16.79 -15.45
N ILE A 28 9.84 15.53 -15.21
CA ILE A 28 10.39 14.72 -14.12
C ILE A 28 11.50 13.80 -14.67
N ALA A 29 12.62 13.72 -13.97
CA ALA A 29 13.70 12.78 -14.22
C ALA A 29 14.15 12.08 -12.94
N ILE A 30 14.94 11.02 -13.08
CA ILE A 30 15.61 10.33 -11.96
C ILE A 30 17.08 10.76 -11.95
N ASP A 31 17.56 11.25 -10.81
CA ASP A 31 18.97 11.50 -10.54
C ASP A 31 19.39 10.84 -9.22
N GLY A 32 20.14 9.76 -9.35
CA GLY A 32 20.43 8.85 -8.24
C GLY A 32 19.14 8.47 -7.50
N ARG A 33 19.11 8.77 -6.19
CA ARG A 33 17.98 8.41 -5.31
C ARG A 33 16.78 9.33 -5.38
N ASN A 34 16.87 10.42 -6.14
CA ASN A 34 15.88 11.49 -6.14
C ASN A 34 15.11 11.53 -7.45
N PHE A 35 13.87 11.99 -7.37
CA PHE A 35 13.19 12.59 -8.51
C PHE A 35 13.62 14.05 -8.60
N VAL A 36 13.90 14.53 -9.81
CA VAL A 36 14.27 15.92 -10.07
C VAL A 36 13.40 16.52 -11.16
N ASP A 37 13.21 17.83 -11.12
CA ASP A 37 12.58 18.56 -12.21
C ASP A 37 13.57 18.95 -13.32
N ALA A 38 13.08 19.63 -14.35
CA ALA A 38 13.88 20.14 -15.47
C ALA A 38 14.97 21.15 -15.06
N HIS A 39 14.95 21.64 -13.82
CA HIS A 39 15.93 22.58 -13.27
C HIS A 39 16.90 21.91 -12.27
N GLY A 40 16.80 20.59 -12.07
CA GLY A 40 17.64 19.83 -11.14
C GLY A 40 17.23 19.96 -9.68
N ARG A 41 16.03 20.49 -9.38
CA ARG A 41 15.51 20.57 -8.01
C ARG A 41 14.93 19.22 -7.59
N VAL A 42 15.17 18.82 -6.34
CA VAL A 42 14.64 17.56 -5.80
C VAL A 42 13.14 17.68 -5.54
N LEU A 43 12.36 16.80 -6.17
CA LEU A 43 10.91 16.74 -6.06
C LEU A 43 10.47 15.85 -4.90
N HIS A 44 9.53 16.32 -4.10
CA HIS A 44 8.86 15.51 -3.08
C HIS A 44 7.46 15.11 -3.58
N LEU A 45 7.37 13.98 -4.28
CA LEU A 45 6.12 13.51 -4.87
C LEU A 45 5.16 12.99 -3.78
N ARG A 46 3.96 13.55 -3.71
CA ARG A 46 2.91 13.14 -2.76
C ARG A 46 1.56 13.04 -3.45
N GLY A 47 0.81 12.00 -3.15
CA GLY A 47 -0.60 12.00 -3.49
C GLY A 47 -1.37 10.78 -3.04
N ALA A 48 -2.21 10.27 -3.92
CA ALA A 48 -3.26 9.31 -3.59
C ALA A 48 -3.35 8.18 -4.61
N ASN A 49 -3.86 7.05 -4.14
CA ASN A 49 -4.42 6.00 -4.99
C ASN A 49 -5.81 6.41 -5.46
N VAL A 50 -6.10 6.20 -6.75
CA VAL A 50 -7.37 6.52 -7.39
C VAL A 50 -7.74 5.37 -8.34
N SER A 51 -8.67 4.49 -7.99
CA SER A 51 -9.32 4.35 -6.68
C SER A 51 -9.60 2.89 -6.37
N GLY A 52 -9.93 2.58 -5.12
CA GLY A 52 -10.41 1.25 -4.72
C GLY A 52 -11.63 0.76 -5.52
N SER A 53 -12.49 1.66 -6.02
CA SER A 53 -13.66 1.26 -6.82
C SER A 53 -13.30 0.74 -8.22
N ALA A 54 -12.09 1.02 -8.72
CA ALA A 54 -11.61 0.47 -9.99
C ALA A 54 -11.21 -1.02 -9.91
N LYS A 55 -11.24 -1.62 -8.71
CA LYS A 55 -11.05 -3.08 -8.51
C LYS A 55 -12.22 -3.91 -9.03
N VAL A 56 -13.40 -3.31 -9.19
CA VAL A 56 -14.64 -3.99 -9.60
C VAL A 56 -15.33 -3.26 -10.77
N PRO A 57 -16.08 -3.98 -11.62
CA PRO A 57 -16.81 -3.35 -12.72
C PRO A 57 -17.87 -2.38 -12.19
N ILE A 58 -18.37 -1.51 -13.06
CA ILE A 58 -19.50 -0.62 -12.74
C ILE A 58 -20.75 -1.44 -12.43
N ALA A 59 -21.57 -0.95 -11.50
CA ALA A 59 -22.82 -1.61 -11.12
C ALA A 59 -23.94 -1.35 -12.17
N PRO A 60 -24.85 -2.32 -12.40
CA PRO A 60 -24.83 -3.68 -11.85
C PRO A 60 -23.71 -4.53 -12.45
N ALA A 61 -22.93 -5.19 -11.59
CA ALA A 61 -21.88 -6.10 -12.04
C ALA A 61 -22.51 -7.38 -12.65
N PRO A 62 -21.89 -7.98 -13.67
CA PRO A 62 -22.36 -9.26 -14.19
C PRO A 62 -22.19 -10.36 -13.14
N ASN A 63 -22.98 -11.41 -13.28
CA ASN A 63 -22.75 -12.65 -12.54
C ASN A 63 -21.35 -13.19 -12.85
N ILE A 64 -20.83 -14.04 -11.97
CA ILE A 64 -19.50 -14.64 -12.08
C ILE A 64 -19.33 -15.42 -13.40
N HIS A 65 -20.36 -16.16 -13.81
CA HIS A 65 -20.34 -16.93 -15.07
C HIS A 65 -20.52 -16.05 -16.31
N ASP A 66 -20.98 -14.81 -16.16
CA ASP A 66 -21.17 -13.83 -17.24
C ASP A 66 -20.01 -12.82 -17.29
N HIS A 67 -18.82 -13.22 -16.81
CA HIS A 67 -17.67 -12.34 -16.64
C HIS A 67 -17.28 -11.53 -17.88
N ALA A 68 -17.46 -12.11 -19.07
CA ALA A 68 -17.20 -11.47 -20.35
C ALA A 68 -18.11 -10.26 -20.67
N GLN A 69 -19.12 -9.97 -19.84
CA GLN A 69 -20.01 -8.81 -19.97
C GLN A 69 -19.65 -7.65 -19.03
N ALA A 70 -18.54 -7.75 -18.30
CA ALA A 70 -18.11 -6.69 -17.38
C ALA A 70 -17.84 -5.36 -18.12
N SER A 71 -18.05 -4.24 -17.44
CA SER A 71 -17.64 -2.92 -17.93
C SER A 71 -16.96 -2.13 -16.82
N TYR A 72 -15.86 -1.49 -17.17
CA TYR A 72 -15.10 -0.62 -16.28
C TYR A 72 -15.10 0.84 -16.76
N VAL A 73 -15.81 1.14 -17.84
CA VAL A 73 -16.01 2.51 -18.34
C VAL A 73 -16.69 3.34 -17.25
N GLY A 74 -16.09 4.47 -16.88
CA GLY A 74 -16.57 5.30 -15.77
C GLY A 74 -16.05 4.91 -14.38
N ARG A 75 -15.13 3.95 -14.25
CA ARG A 75 -14.31 3.75 -13.03
C ARG A 75 -12.99 4.50 -13.18
N PRO A 76 -12.48 5.25 -12.19
CA PRO A 76 -12.94 5.39 -10.82
C PRO A 76 -14.21 6.25 -10.66
N PHE A 77 -14.53 7.11 -11.63
CA PHE A 77 -15.71 7.97 -11.67
C PHE A 77 -15.98 8.48 -13.11
N PRO A 78 -17.19 8.96 -13.44
CA PRO A 78 -17.50 9.49 -14.76
C PRO A 78 -16.60 10.67 -15.18
N LEU A 79 -16.41 10.86 -16.49
CA LEU A 79 -15.51 11.91 -17.01
C LEU A 79 -16.01 13.33 -16.68
N GLU A 80 -17.32 13.51 -16.62
CA GLU A 80 -17.98 14.77 -16.26
C GLU A 80 -17.66 15.21 -14.82
N ASP A 81 -17.36 14.27 -13.92
CA ASP A 81 -17.05 14.54 -12.52
C ASP A 81 -15.53 14.73 -12.30
N ALA A 82 -14.71 14.38 -13.29
CA ALA A 82 -13.25 14.33 -13.15
C ALA A 82 -12.64 15.68 -12.76
N ASP A 83 -13.19 16.78 -13.29
CA ASP A 83 -12.75 18.14 -13.02
C ASP A 83 -12.77 18.47 -11.51
N GLU A 84 -13.88 18.16 -10.83
CA GLU A 84 -14.06 18.41 -9.39
C GLU A 84 -13.13 17.52 -8.55
N HIS A 85 -12.90 16.28 -8.97
CA HIS A 85 -12.00 15.35 -8.29
C HIS A 85 -10.53 15.79 -8.40
N TRP A 86 -10.09 16.28 -9.56
CA TRP A 86 -8.72 16.77 -9.75
C TRP A 86 -8.47 18.10 -9.04
N GLN A 87 -9.45 19.02 -9.06
CA GLN A 87 -9.39 20.25 -8.27
C GLN A 87 -9.17 19.95 -6.79
N ARG A 88 -9.95 19.01 -6.25
CA ARG A 88 -9.88 18.60 -4.85
C ARG A 88 -8.54 17.99 -4.47
N LEU A 89 -8.03 17.04 -5.25
CA LEU A 89 -6.71 16.45 -4.98
C LEU A 89 -5.60 17.52 -5.05
N LYS A 90 -5.67 18.44 -6.02
CA LYS A 90 -4.75 19.58 -6.13
C LYS A 90 -4.81 20.49 -4.90
N SER A 91 -6.00 20.88 -4.44
CA SER A 91 -6.16 21.76 -3.26
C SER A 91 -5.66 21.12 -1.96
N TRP A 92 -5.57 19.79 -1.93
CA TRP A 92 -4.99 19.06 -0.79
C TRP A 92 -3.48 18.84 -0.92
N GLY A 93 -2.87 19.33 -2.00
CA GLY A 93 -1.43 19.15 -2.30
C GLY A 93 -1.07 17.74 -2.76
N LEU A 94 -2.05 16.93 -3.16
CA LEU A 94 -1.90 15.54 -3.58
C LEU A 94 -1.84 15.47 -5.12
N THR A 95 -0.69 15.81 -5.70
CA THR A 95 -0.53 15.96 -7.15
C THR A 95 0.07 14.74 -7.86
N PHE A 96 0.50 13.73 -7.11
CA PHE A 96 1.09 12.50 -7.64
C PHE A 96 0.13 11.32 -7.45
N VAL A 97 -0.42 10.78 -8.54
CA VAL A 97 -1.53 9.82 -8.49
C VAL A 97 -1.08 8.40 -8.86
N ARG A 98 -1.54 7.40 -8.10
CA ARG A 98 -1.46 5.98 -8.49
C ARG A 98 -2.82 5.57 -9.04
N ILE A 99 -2.92 5.41 -10.36
CA ILE A 99 -4.18 5.08 -11.03
C ILE A 99 -4.35 3.56 -11.04
N THR A 100 -5.40 3.08 -10.37
CA THR A 100 -5.72 1.66 -10.26
C THR A 100 -6.38 1.16 -11.55
N VAL A 101 -5.79 0.14 -12.18
CA VAL A 101 -6.34 -0.55 -13.35
C VAL A 101 -6.22 -2.06 -13.12
N THR A 102 -7.25 -2.84 -13.38
CA THR A 102 -7.16 -4.31 -13.31
C THR A 102 -6.91 -4.92 -14.70
N TRP A 103 -6.31 -6.11 -14.76
CA TRP A 103 -6.22 -6.86 -16.02
C TRP A 103 -7.63 -7.21 -16.56
N ASP A 104 -8.57 -7.49 -15.66
CA ASP A 104 -9.99 -7.71 -15.97
C ASP A 104 -10.59 -6.50 -16.73
N ALA A 105 -10.29 -5.28 -16.31
CA ALA A 105 -10.75 -4.07 -17.02
C ALA A 105 -10.23 -3.97 -18.47
N ILE A 106 -9.07 -4.57 -18.77
CA ILE A 106 -8.45 -4.50 -20.10
C ILE A 106 -8.93 -5.65 -21.00
N GLU A 107 -9.16 -6.85 -20.44
CA GLU A 107 -9.27 -8.10 -21.22
C GLU A 107 -10.31 -9.09 -20.65
N HIS A 108 -11.41 -8.62 -20.06
CA HIS A 108 -12.47 -9.47 -19.49
C HIS A 108 -13.14 -10.41 -20.52
N LYS A 109 -13.25 -10.01 -21.80
CA LYS A 109 -13.98 -10.77 -22.84
C LYS A 109 -13.30 -12.07 -23.25
N GLY A 110 -12.00 -12.20 -22.98
CA GLY A 110 -11.18 -13.30 -23.44
C GLY A 110 -9.82 -12.85 -23.94
N ARG A 111 -8.85 -13.75 -23.92
CA ARG A 111 -7.49 -13.51 -24.42
C ARG A 111 -7.51 -12.88 -25.83
N GLY A 112 -6.80 -11.77 -26.00
CA GLY A 112 -6.65 -11.02 -27.23
C GLY A 112 -7.87 -10.14 -27.59
N ILE A 113 -8.90 -10.09 -26.74
CA ILE A 113 -10.11 -9.30 -26.94
C ILE A 113 -10.12 -8.15 -25.92
N TYR A 114 -9.43 -7.06 -26.29
CA TYR A 114 -9.28 -5.90 -25.43
C TYR A 114 -10.53 -5.02 -25.38
N ASP A 115 -10.81 -4.43 -24.22
CA ASP A 115 -11.85 -3.41 -24.06
C ASP A 115 -11.34 -2.04 -24.52
N GLU A 116 -11.52 -1.77 -25.81
CA GLU A 116 -11.14 -0.49 -26.43
C GLU A 116 -11.95 0.70 -25.91
N GLU A 117 -13.18 0.47 -25.42
CA GLU A 117 -14.00 1.53 -24.85
C GLU A 117 -13.43 1.98 -23.51
N TYR A 118 -13.06 1.02 -22.65
CA TYR A 118 -12.39 1.30 -21.40
C TYR A 118 -11.04 2.01 -21.61
N LEU A 119 -10.21 1.55 -22.56
CA LEU A 119 -8.93 2.19 -22.85
C LEU A 119 -9.09 3.62 -23.36
N ALA A 120 -10.10 3.90 -24.19
CA ALA A 120 -10.42 5.25 -24.64
C ALA A 120 -10.87 6.16 -23.49
N TYR A 121 -11.71 5.64 -22.60
CA TYR A 121 -12.13 6.33 -21.39
C TYR A 121 -10.93 6.62 -20.45
N LEU A 122 -10.07 5.63 -20.19
CA LEU A 122 -8.89 5.78 -19.34
C LEU A 122 -7.94 6.86 -19.90
N ARG A 123 -7.74 6.88 -21.22
CA ARG A 123 -6.95 7.93 -21.87
C ARG A 123 -7.56 9.31 -21.65
N ALA A 124 -8.86 9.47 -21.80
CA ALA A 124 -9.55 10.75 -21.59
C ALA A 124 -9.44 11.22 -20.13
N LEU A 125 -9.61 10.30 -19.18
CA LEU A 125 -9.46 10.55 -17.75
C LEU A 125 -8.03 11.03 -17.43
N LEU A 126 -7.01 10.29 -17.86
CA LEU A 126 -5.61 10.65 -17.62
C LEU A 126 -5.24 11.99 -18.26
N LYS A 127 -5.77 12.30 -19.45
CA LYS A 127 -5.54 13.60 -20.10
C LYS A 127 -6.19 14.76 -19.34
N SER A 128 -7.34 14.54 -18.71
CA SER A 128 -8.04 15.58 -17.93
C SER A 128 -7.27 16.05 -16.68
N MET A 129 -6.20 15.33 -16.28
CA MET A 129 -5.33 15.69 -15.16
C MET A 129 -4.37 16.86 -15.48
N GLU A 130 -4.03 17.06 -16.76
CA GLU A 130 -2.99 18.01 -17.20
C GLU A 130 -3.21 19.46 -16.73
N PRO A 131 -4.42 20.06 -16.84
CA PRO A 131 -4.67 21.43 -16.40
C PRO A 131 -4.41 21.66 -14.90
N TYR A 132 -4.48 20.58 -14.12
CA TYR A 132 -4.31 20.60 -12.68
C TYR A 132 -2.86 20.39 -12.23
N GLY A 133 -1.94 20.07 -13.17
CA GLY A 133 -0.56 19.75 -12.85
C GLY A 133 -0.41 18.44 -12.07
N LEU A 134 -1.36 17.52 -12.24
CA LEU A 134 -1.30 16.17 -11.67
C LEU A 134 -0.57 15.25 -12.65
N VAL A 135 0.23 14.34 -12.10
CA VAL A 135 0.88 13.28 -12.86
C VAL A 135 0.58 11.93 -12.21
N ALA A 136 0.42 10.89 -13.01
CA ALA A 136 0.08 9.56 -12.59
C ALA A 136 1.14 8.52 -12.98
N TYR A 137 1.19 7.43 -12.24
CA TYR A 137 1.60 6.15 -12.80
C TYR A 137 0.41 5.18 -12.74
N ILE A 138 0.40 4.21 -13.66
CA ILE A 138 -0.69 3.25 -13.77
C ILE A 138 -0.28 1.96 -13.08
N ALA A 139 -1.06 1.55 -12.10
CA ALA A 139 -0.84 0.32 -11.34
C ALA A 139 -1.78 -0.78 -11.80
N ILE A 140 -1.21 -1.85 -12.34
CA ILE A 140 -1.96 -3.06 -12.68
C ILE A 140 -2.27 -3.79 -11.37
N HIS A 141 -3.46 -3.53 -10.85
CA HIS A 141 -3.87 -3.92 -9.52
C HIS A 141 -4.49 -5.31 -9.50
N GLN A 142 -4.20 -6.05 -8.44
CA GLN A 142 -4.87 -7.29 -8.07
C GLN A 142 -4.91 -7.40 -6.54
N ASP A 143 -5.89 -8.13 -6.06
CA ASP A 143 -5.96 -8.64 -4.70
C ASP A 143 -6.51 -10.05 -4.77
N VAL A 144 -5.85 -11.03 -4.16
CA VAL A 144 -6.32 -12.43 -4.19
C VAL A 144 -6.54 -12.90 -5.64
N TRP A 145 -5.64 -12.51 -6.55
CA TRP A 145 -5.59 -12.81 -7.98
C TRP A 145 -6.74 -12.24 -8.84
N SER A 146 -8.00 -12.46 -8.46
CA SER A 146 -9.16 -12.23 -9.32
C SER A 146 -10.47 -12.15 -8.52
N ARG A 147 -11.49 -11.48 -9.07
CA ARG A 147 -12.89 -11.58 -8.58
C ARG A 147 -13.36 -13.03 -8.49
N TYR A 148 -12.87 -13.87 -9.39
CA TYR A 148 -13.25 -15.28 -9.49
C TYR A 148 -12.52 -16.18 -8.49
N SER A 149 -11.54 -15.65 -7.76
CA SER A 149 -10.91 -16.28 -6.59
C SER A 149 -11.25 -15.57 -5.27
N GLY A 150 -12.22 -14.65 -5.29
CA GLY A 150 -12.69 -13.92 -4.10
C GLY A 150 -12.07 -12.54 -3.87
N GLY A 151 -11.36 -11.98 -4.85
CA GLY A 151 -10.72 -10.66 -4.77
C GLY A 151 -10.92 -9.78 -6.02
N SER A 152 -9.84 -9.35 -6.67
CA SER A 152 -9.84 -8.52 -7.89
C SER A 152 -8.54 -8.70 -8.69
N GLY A 153 -8.52 -8.32 -9.98
CA GLY A 153 -7.29 -8.33 -10.77
C GLY A 153 -7.43 -9.01 -12.13
N ALA A 154 -7.16 -10.31 -12.21
CA ALA A 154 -7.16 -11.08 -13.44
C ALA A 154 -8.59 -11.41 -13.94
N PRO A 155 -8.80 -11.51 -15.27
CA PRO A 155 -10.09 -11.81 -15.86
C PRO A 155 -10.53 -13.28 -15.68
N GLY A 156 -11.84 -13.53 -15.77
CA GLY A 156 -12.45 -14.85 -15.47
C GLY A 156 -11.97 -15.98 -16.36
N TRP A 157 -11.71 -15.70 -17.64
CA TRP A 157 -11.19 -16.70 -18.56
C TRP A 157 -9.83 -17.28 -18.13
N THR A 158 -9.07 -16.59 -17.28
CA THR A 158 -7.80 -17.11 -16.73
C THR A 158 -8.03 -18.29 -15.79
N LEU A 159 -9.08 -18.24 -14.97
CA LEU A 159 -9.47 -19.34 -14.08
C LEU A 159 -10.07 -20.50 -14.87
N GLU A 160 -10.90 -20.21 -15.87
CA GLU A 160 -11.44 -21.23 -16.79
C GLU A 160 -10.32 -21.96 -17.53
N SER A 161 -9.29 -21.24 -17.99
CA SER A 161 -8.10 -21.81 -18.63
C SER A 161 -7.32 -22.72 -17.68
N ALA A 162 -7.27 -22.36 -16.39
CA ALA A 162 -6.70 -23.20 -15.34
C ALA A 162 -7.60 -24.38 -14.92
N GLY A 163 -8.82 -24.47 -15.45
CA GLY A 163 -9.75 -25.58 -15.26
C GLY A 163 -10.77 -25.40 -14.15
N PHE A 164 -10.78 -24.24 -13.46
CA PHE A 164 -11.78 -23.95 -12.43
C PHE A 164 -13.19 -23.83 -13.01
N ASP A 165 -14.18 -24.19 -12.20
CA ASP A 165 -15.60 -24.11 -12.57
C ASP A 165 -16.22 -22.79 -12.11
N LEU A 166 -16.47 -21.88 -13.06
CA LEU A 166 -17.17 -20.62 -12.82
C LEU A 166 -18.68 -20.71 -13.05
N SER A 167 -19.21 -21.87 -13.45
CA SER A 167 -20.63 -22.05 -13.70
C SER A 167 -21.47 -21.88 -12.43
N ASN A 168 -22.78 -21.68 -12.61
CA ASN A 168 -23.72 -21.43 -11.52
C ASN A 168 -23.21 -20.34 -10.57
N ASP A 169 -22.73 -19.25 -11.19
CA ASP A 169 -22.21 -18.08 -10.48
C ASP A 169 -20.99 -18.37 -9.58
N GLY A 170 -20.22 -19.43 -9.84
CA GLY A 170 -19.07 -19.82 -9.01
C GLY A 170 -19.44 -20.61 -7.75
N GLU A 171 -20.63 -21.23 -7.71
CA GLU A 171 -21.12 -22.00 -6.56
C GLU A 171 -20.16 -23.11 -6.15
N ALA A 172 -19.60 -23.83 -7.12
CA ALA A 172 -18.64 -24.90 -6.88
C ALA A 172 -17.37 -24.41 -6.15
N LEU A 173 -16.90 -23.20 -6.44
CA LEU A 173 -15.75 -22.60 -5.76
C LEU A 173 -16.07 -22.23 -4.30
N ALA A 174 -17.29 -21.75 -4.04
CA ALA A 174 -17.75 -21.44 -2.69
C ALA A 174 -17.91 -22.71 -1.84
N LEU A 175 -18.65 -23.70 -2.35
CA LEU A 175 -18.96 -24.95 -1.63
C LEU A 175 -17.71 -25.80 -1.36
N SER A 176 -16.79 -25.86 -2.33
CA SER A 176 -15.50 -26.52 -2.16
C SER A 176 -14.57 -25.77 -1.19
N GLY A 177 -14.87 -24.51 -0.85
CA GLY A 177 -13.99 -23.65 -0.07
C GLY A 177 -12.74 -23.19 -0.84
N ALA A 178 -12.74 -23.29 -2.17
CA ALA A 178 -11.63 -22.91 -3.02
C ALA A 178 -11.47 -21.38 -3.16
N ALA A 179 -12.52 -20.60 -2.89
CA ALA A 179 -12.52 -19.15 -2.94
C ALA A 179 -13.63 -18.55 -2.04
N PHE A 180 -13.45 -17.28 -1.63
CA PHE A 180 -14.46 -16.52 -0.90
C PHE A 180 -15.40 -15.77 -1.87
N ILE A 181 -16.24 -16.50 -2.60
CA ILE A 181 -17.09 -15.92 -3.67
C ILE A 181 -18.21 -15.02 -3.12
N ASP A 182 -18.73 -15.31 -1.93
CA ASP A 182 -19.86 -14.56 -1.35
C ASP A 182 -19.55 -13.06 -1.17
N GLY A 183 -18.28 -12.70 -0.94
CA GLY A 183 -17.83 -11.31 -0.82
C GLY A 183 -17.96 -10.53 -2.12
N ILE A 184 -17.82 -11.22 -3.25
CA ILE A 184 -17.94 -10.66 -4.59
C ILE A 184 -19.41 -10.57 -5.01
N ARG A 185 -20.22 -11.59 -4.71
CA ARG A 185 -21.65 -11.59 -5.01
C ARG A 185 -22.43 -10.55 -4.19
N GLY A 186 -22.10 -10.44 -2.90
CA GLY A 186 -22.83 -9.60 -1.94
C GLY A 186 -22.16 -8.26 -1.60
N GLY A 187 -20.98 -7.98 -2.16
CA GLY A 187 -20.15 -6.81 -1.80
C GLY A 187 -19.53 -6.86 -0.40
N ARG A 188 -19.92 -7.84 0.44
CA ARG A 188 -19.45 -8.01 1.81
C ARG A 188 -19.41 -9.49 2.19
N LEU A 189 -18.24 -9.95 2.67
CA LEU A 189 -18.14 -11.27 3.28
C LEU A 189 -18.88 -11.31 4.61
N SER A 190 -19.71 -12.34 4.79
CA SER A 190 -20.35 -12.61 6.07
C SER A 190 -19.36 -13.19 7.08
N GLY A 191 -19.63 -12.97 8.38
CA GLY A 191 -18.80 -13.48 9.46
C GLY A 191 -17.76 -12.49 9.98
N GLU A 192 -16.54 -12.97 10.18
CA GLU A 192 -15.47 -12.20 10.82
C GLU A 192 -14.96 -11.08 9.88
N ARG A 193 -14.81 -9.84 10.40
CA ARG A 193 -14.30 -8.72 9.58
C ARG A 193 -12.86 -8.99 9.14
N GLY A 194 -12.49 -8.54 7.94
CA GLY A 194 -11.11 -8.66 7.42
C GLY A 194 -10.73 -10.10 7.04
N LEU A 195 -11.69 -10.92 6.61
CA LEU A 195 -11.44 -12.29 6.14
C LEU A 195 -10.81 -12.36 4.74
N TRP A 196 -11.12 -11.40 3.86
CA TRP A 196 -10.72 -11.48 2.45
C TRP A 196 -9.21 -11.70 2.22
N PRO A 197 -8.25 -11.15 3.01
CA PRO A 197 -6.84 -11.35 2.70
C PRO A 197 -6.38 -12.80 2.92
N THR A 198 -7.11 -13.61 3.71
CA THR A 198 -6.82 -15.06 3.82
C THR A 198 -7.27 -15.84 2.58
N GLY A 199 -7.88 -15.15 1.62
CA GLY A 199 -8.12 -15.64 0.27
C GLY A 199 -6.83 -16.05 -0.45
N TYR A 200 -5.67 -15.45 -0.13
CA TYR A 200 -4.38 -15.84 -0.71
C TYR A 200 -4.02 -17.31 -0.43
N GLN A 201 -4.44 -17.85 0.72
CA GLN A 201 -4.23 -19.24 1.12
C GLN A 201 -5.36 -20.19 0.68
N LYS A 202 -6.34 -19.70 -0.09
CA LYS A 202 -7.36 -20.55 -0.70
C LYS A 202 -6.86 -21.16 -2.01
N LEU A 203 -7.43 -22.32 -2.35
CA LEU A 203 -6.99 -23.13 -3.50
C LEU A 203 -6.90 -22.32 -4.80
N ALA A 204 -7.94 -21.53 -5.12
CA ALA A 204 -8.02 -20.84 -6.40
C ALA A 204 -6.89 -19.81 -6.55
N CYS A 205 -6.75 -18.89 -5.59
CA CYS A 205 -5.72 -17.86 -5.62
C CYS A 205 -4.31 -18.43 -5.57
N ALA A 206 -4.04 -19.37 -4.66
CA ALA A 206 -2.72 -19.97 -4.53
C ALA A 206 -2.33 -20.77 -5.78
N THR A 207 -3.29 -21.50 -6.38
CA THR A 207 -3.06 -22.21 -7.65
C THR A 207 -2.75 -21.23 -8.77
N MET A 208 -3.57 -20.19 -8.96
CA MET A 208 -3.39 -19.25 -10.06
C MET A 208 -2.05 -18.53 -10.00
N ASN A 209 -1.64 -18.05 -8.83
CA ASN A 209 -0.30 -17.47 -8.65
C ASN A 209 0.80 -18.49 -8.99
N THR A 210 0.69 -19.72 -8.50
CA THR A 210 1.70 -20.77 -8.78
C THR A 210 1.80 -21.08 -10.27
N LEU A 211 0.67 -21.17 -10.97
CA LEU A 211 0.64 -21.44 -12.42
C LEU A 211 1.16 -20.25 -13.23
N PHE A 212 0.81 -19.02 -12.84
CA PHE A 212 1.28 -17.81 -13.51
C PHE A 212 2.78 -17.61 -13.37
N TRP A 213 3.34 -17.84 -12.18
CA TRP A 213 4.77 -17.61 -11.93
C TRP A 213 5.64 -18.78 -12.36
N GLY A 214 5.25 -20.01 -12.01
CA GLY A 214 6.09 -21.21 -12.11
C GLY A 214 5.41 -22.44 -12.70
N GLY A 215 4.37 -22.28 -13.51
CA GLY A 215 3.65 -23.40 -14.15
C GLY A 215 4.53 -24.31 -15.02
N GLU A 216 5.63 -23.85 -15.61
CA GLU A 216 6.57 -24.72 -16.33
C GLU A 216 7.40 -25.60 -15.39
N THR A 217 7.65 -25.12 -14.17
CA THR A 217 8.39 -25.83 -13.13
C THR A 217 7.50 -26.80 -12.38
N PHE A 218 6.33 -26.34 -11.93
CA PHE A 218 5.44 -27.05 -11.00
C PHE A 218 4.20 -27.68 -11.65
N ALA A 219 3.88 -27.32 -12.90
CA ALA A 219 2.79 -27.94 -13.67
C ALA A 219 3.19 -28.22 -15.13
N PRO A 220 4.34 -28.89 -15.39
CA PRO A 220 4.89 -29.06 -16.73
C PRO A 220 3.96 -29.85 -17.68
N SER A 221 3.11 -30.74 -17.14
CA SER A 221 2.14 -31.49 -17.93
C SER A 221 0.92 -30.64 -18.29
N PHE A 222 0.69 -29.53 -17.58
CA PHE A 222 -0.48 -28.70 -17.77
C PHE A 222 -0.31 -27.75 -18.96
N LYS A 223 -0.87 -28.18 -20.09
CA LYS A 223 -0.92 -27.40 -21.32
C LYS A 223 -2.35 -27.09 -21.73
N VAL A 224 -2.55 -25.88 -22.24
CA VAL A 224 -3.84 -25.37 -22.72
C VAL A 224 -3.79 -25.04 -24.21
N PRO A 225 -4.90 -25.20 -24.94
CA PRO A 225 -5.02 -24.67 -26.30
C PRO A 225 -4.84 -23.15 -26.28
N THR A 226 -3.90 -22.65 -27.07
CA THR A 226 -3.57 -21.23 -27.16
C THR A 226 -3.54 -20.82 -28.62
N GLN A 227 -4.24 -19.75 -28.96
CA GLN A 227 -4.19 -19.19 -30.29
C GLN A 227 -3.00 -18.22 -30.41
N ILE A 228 -2.13 -18.47 -31.39
CA ILE A 228 -0.98 -17.61 -31.73
C ILE A 228 -1.02 -17.40 -33.24
N ASP A 229 -1.04 -16.14 -33.71
CA ASP A 229 -1.14 -15.78 -35.12
C ASP A 229 -2.28 -16.51 -35.86
N GLY A 230 -3.44 -16.62 -35.20
CA GLY A 230 -4.62 -17.30 -35.73
C GLY A 230 -4.57 -18.84 -35.66
N LYS A 231 -3.45 -19.45 -35.25
CA LYS A 231 -3.27 -20.91 -35.18
C LYS A 231 -3.36 -21.44 -33.75
N TRP A 232 -4.02 -22.57 -33.57
CA TRP A 232 -4.08 -23.27 -32.28
C TRP A 232 -2.82 -24.08 -32.03
N VAL A 233 -2.19 -23.83 -30.88
CA VAL A 233 -1.03 -24.58 -30.39
C VAL A 233 -1.25 -25.01 -28.93
N SER A 234 -0.62 -26.10 -28.51
CA SER A 234 -0.60 -26.50 -27.10
C SER A 234 0.57 -25.83 -26.39
N ARG A 235 0.29 -24.98 -25.40
CA ARG A 235 1.29 -24.23 -24.61
C ARG A 235 1.12 -24.53 -23.13
N ASN A 236 2.23 -24.48 -22.37
CA ASN A 236 2.14 -24.53 -20.91
C ASN A 236 1.31 -23.35 -20.39
N ILE A 237 0.55 -23.57 -19.32
CA ILE A 237 -0.33 -22.56 -18.72
C ILE A 237 0.42 -21.29 -18.28
N GLN A 238 1.66 -21.39 -17.80
CA GLN A 238 2.50 -20.23 -17.46
C GLN A 238 2.72 -19.33 -18.67
N ALA A 239 3.24 -19.89 -19.78
CA ALA A 239 3.45 -19.13 -21.00
C ALA A 239 2.14 -18.57 -21.55
N HIS A 240 1.05 -19.35 -21.48
CA HIS A 240 -0.27 -18.87 -21.88
C HIS A 240 -0.69 -17.61 -21.09
N LEU A 241 -0.65 -17.65 -19.76
CA LEU A 241 -1.09 -16.54 -18.92
C LEU A 241 -0.13 -15.35 -18.98
N GLN A 242 1.18 -15.59 -18.89
CA GLN A 242 2.20 -14.54 -18.95
C GLN A 242 2.19 -13.80 -20.28
N ASP A 243 2.08 -14.51 -21.41
CA ASP A 243 2.03 -13.85 -22.73
C ASP A 243 0.78 -12.98 -22.86
N ALA A 244 -0.39 -13.47 -22.40
CA ALA A 244 -1.63 -12.70 -22.44
C ALA A 244 -1.55 -11.43 -21.56
N PHE A 245 -1.03 -11.55 -20.33
CA PHE A 245 -0.81 -10.41 -19.44
C PHE A 245 0.14 -9.37 -20.07
N LEU A 246 1.22 -9.82 -20.68
CA LEU A 246 2.20 -8.95 -21.36
C LEU A 246 1.60 -8.28 -22.60
N ASP A 247 0.76 -8.97 -23.36
CA ASP A 247 0.05 -8.42 -24.52
C ASP A 247 -1.00 -7.36 -24.07
N ALA A 248 -1.76 -7.65 -23.00
CA ALA A 248 -2.67 -6.68 -22.39
C ALA A 248 -1.92 -5.45 -21.86
N THR A 249 -0.77 -5.65 -21.23
CA THR A 249 0.13 -4.55 -20.81
C THR A 249 0.61 -3.75 -22.00
N ALA A 250 1.03 -4.41 -23.09
CA ALA A 250 1.45 -3.72 -24.31
C ALA A 250 0.33 -2.85 -24.88
N ARG A 251 -0.92 -3.35 -24.85
CA ARG A 251 -2.10 -2.61 -25.29
C ARG A 251 -2.37 -1.40 -24.40
N LEU A 252 -2.33 -1.57 -23.07
CA LEU A 252 -2.47 -0.49 -22.10
C LEU A 252 -1.42 0.61 -22.33
N VAL A 253 -0.14 0.24 -22.38
CA VAL A 253 0.97 1.19 -22.59
C VAL A 253 0.82 1.91 -23.93
N SER A 254 0.40 1.22 -24.99
CA SER A 254 0.13 1.85 -26.29
C SER A 254 -1.01 2.88 -26.25
N ALA A 255 -2.02 2.66 -25.40
CA ALA A 255 -3.21 3.51 -25.32
C ALA A 255 -2.96 4.82 -24.56
N VAL A 256 -2.03 4.84 -23.61
CA VAL A 256 -1.86 5.97 -22.65
C VAL A 256 -0.41 6.41 -22.43
N GLY A 257 0.57 5.63 -22.88
CA GLY A 257 1.99 5.86 -22.58
C GLY A 257 2.59 7.09 -23.23
N ASP A 258 1.94 7.67 -24.23
CA ASP A 258 2.32 8.93 -24.88
C ASP A 258 1.83 10.19 -24.12
N LEU A 259 0.93 10.05 -23.15
CA LEU A 259 0.40 11.17 -22.38
C LEU A 259 1.47 11.77 -21.44
N ASP A 260 1.50 13.09 -21.33
CA ASP A 260 2.40 13.82 -20.42
C ASP A 260 1.95 13.69 -18.96
N SER A 261 0.68 13.38 -18.69
CA SER A 261 0.20 13.05 -17.35
C SER A 261 0.61 11.63 -16.89
N VAL A 262 1.18 10.79 -17.75
CA VAL A 262 1.58 9.40 -17.39
C VAL A 262 3.10 9.32 -17.19
N MET A 263 3.55 9.39 -15.93
CA MET A 263 4.94 9.29 -15.49
C MET A 263 5.53 7.89 -15.62
N GLY A 264 4.72 6.83 -15.50
CA GLY A 264 5.23 5.46 -15.47
C GLY A 264 4.16 4.39 -15.30
N PHE A 265 4.62 3.16 -15.11
CA PHE A 265 3.79 1.97 -14.95
C PHE A 265 4.32 1.11 -13.81
N GLU A 266 3.42 0.49 -13.05
CA GLU A 266 3.72 -0.53 -12.06
C GLU A 266 3.29 -1.89 -12.59
N LEU A 267 4.17 -2.88 -12.45
CA LEU A 267 3.99 -4.21 -13.03
C LEU A 267 2.73 -4.90 -12.51
N LEU A 268 2.64 -5.07 -11.20
CA LEU A 268 1.57 -5.82 -10.55
C LEU A 268 1.56 -5.48 -9.06
N ASN A 269 0.39 -5.14 -8.54
CA ASN A 269 0.17 -4.93 -7.11
C ASN A 269 0.41 -6.24 -6.33
N GLU A 270 1.23 -6.18 -5.28
CA GLU A 270 1.46 -7.20 -4.26
C GLU A 270 1.66 -8.62 -4.83
N PRO A 271 2.75 -8.87 -5.58
CA PRO A 271 2.96 -10.12 -6.31
C PRO A 271 3.15 -11.31 -5.37
N HIS A 272 2.09 -12.08 -5.14
CA HIS A 272 2.09 -13.22 -4.22
C HIS A 272 2.64 -14.50 -4.88
N PRO A 273 3.47 -15.31 -4.18
CA PRO A 273 4.10 -16.52 -4.76
C PRO A 273 3.14 -17.71 -4.94
N GLY A 274 1.99 -17.69 -4.27
CA GLY A 274 1.09 -18.84 -4.22
C GLY A 274 1.72 -19.95 -3.37
N PHE A 275 1.88 -21.15 -3.92
CA PHE A 275 2.55 -22.25 -3.23
C PHE A 275 4.07 -22.23 -3.36
N ILE A 276 4.62 -21.40 -4.26
CA ILE A 276 6.05 -21.38 -4.59
C ILE A 276 6.87 -21.02 -3.34
N GLY A 277 7.83 -21.87 -2.99
CA GLY A 277 8.72 -21.68 -1.85
C GLY A 277 8.24 -22.33 -0.55
N LEU A 278 7.03 -22.91 -0.52
CA LEU A 278 6.54 -23.65 0.65
C LEU A 278 7.45 -24.84 0.96
N SER A 279 7.87 -24.95 2.22
CA SER A 279 8.70 -26.05 2.72
C SER A 279 7.95 -27.37 2.79
N THR A 280 6.63 -27.33 2.99
CA THR A 280 5.75 -28.49 3.03
C THR A 280 4.32 -28.13 2.61
N ILE A 281 3.57 -29.10 2.04
CA ILE A 281 2.15 -28.94 1.72
C ILE A 281 1.21 -29.18 2.92
N HIS A 282 1.76 -29.43 4.12
CA HIS A 282 0.98 -29.69 5.33
C HIS A 282 0.56 -28.43 6.09
N GLU A 283 1.21 -27.29 5.85
CA GLU A 283 0.95 -26.04 6.53
C GLU A 283 1.42 -24.84 5.71
N TRP A 284 0.96 -23.66 6.11
CA TRP A 284 1.46 -22.36 5.66
C TRP A 284 2.45 -21.82 6.72
N ASP A 285 3.24 -20.80 6.39
CA ASP A 285 4.14 -20.19 7.36
C ASP A 285 3.38 -19.22 8.26
N TYR A 286 3.17 -19.63 9.51
CA TYR A 286 2.45 -18.84 10.51
C TYR A 286 3.01 -17.41 10.72
N ASN A 287 4.30 -17.19 10.46
CA ASN A 287 4.92 -15.88 10.70
C ASN A 287 4.76 -14.89 9.55
N THR A 288 4.47 -15.39 8.34
CA THR A 288 4.41 -14.58 7.12
C THR A 288 3.03 -14.61 6.47
N ASP A 289 2.26 -15.68 6.65
CA ASP A 289 0.92 -15.86 6.08
C ASP A 289 -0.21 -15.44 7.04
N LEU A 290 -1.23 -14.75 6.50
CA LEU A 290 -2.39 -14.32 7.27
C LEU A 290 -3.36 -15.47 7.54
N HIS A 291 -3.59 -15.82 8.80
CA HIS A 291 -4.45 -16.94 9.20
C HIS A 291 -5.71 -16.49 9.95
N LEU A 292 -6.89 -16.59 9.33
CA LEU A 292 -8.20 -16.20 9.90
C LEU A 292 -9.33 -16.96 9.21
N GLY A 293 -10.36 -17.35 9.95
CA GLY A 293 -11.46 -18.14 9.42
C GLY A 293 -11.00 -19.55 9.01
N GLN A 294 -11.64 -20.12 7.98
CA GLN A 294 -11.27 -21.44 7.45
C GLN A 294 -9.93 -21.37 6.71
N PHE A 295 -8.90 -22.00 7.27
CA PHE A 295 -7.52 -21.87 6.81
C PHE A 295 -6.92 -23.25 6.48
N PRO A 296 -7.27 -23.86 5.34
CA PRO A 296 -6.79 -25.19 5.00
C PRO A 296 -5.29 -25.16 4.67
N SER A 297 -4.57 -26.22 5.00
CA SER A 297 -3.25 -26.46 4.41
C SER A 297 -3.33 -26.66 2.90
N PRO A 298 -2.23 -26.52 2.14
CA PRO A 298 -2.23 -26.82 0.71
C PRO A 298 -2.83 -28.20 0.39
N LEU A 299 -2.42 -29.27 1.08
CA LEU A 299 -2.96 -30.62 0.90
C LEU A 299 -4.47 -30.71 1.19
N GLN A 300 -4.93 -30.05 2.26
CA GLN A 300 -6.36 -29.98 2.58
C GLN A 300 -7.14 -29.24 1.48
N SER A 301 -6.59 -28.14 0.98
CA SER A 301 -7.21 -27.36 -0.09
C SER A 301 -7.31 -28.16 -1.38
N PHE A 302 -6.32 -28.99 -1.71
CA PHE A 302 -6.35 -29.88 -2.88
C PHE A 302 -7.45 -30.93 -2.76
N SER A 303 -7.53 -31.58 -1.60
CA SER A 303 -8.56 -32.56 -1.25
C SER A 303 -9.96 -31.97 -1.36
N MET A 304 -10.16 -30.80 -0.74
CA MET A 304 -11.41 -30.07 -0.79
C MET A 304 -11.80 -29.71 -2.23
N GLY A 305 -10.89 -29.11 -3.00
CA GLY A 305 -11.16 -28.73 -4.39
C GLY A 305 -11.40 -29.90 -5.34
N ALA A 306 -10.81 -31.07 -5.08
CA ALA A 306 -11.08 -32.28 -5.83
C ALA A 306 -12.49 -32.86 -5.59
N GLY A 307 -13.23 -32.33 -4.61
CA GLY A 307 -14.57 -32.79 -4.27
C GLY A 307 -14.62 -33.82 -3.15
N HIS A 308 -13.60 -33.87 -2.28
CA HIS A 308 -13.58 -34.78 -1.14
C HIS A 308 -13.94 -34.04 0.18
N PRO A 309 -14.87 -34.60 0.98
CA PRO A 309 -15.06 -34.18 2.36
C PRO A 309 -13.75 -34.31 3.14
N THR A 310 -13.23 -33.19 3.62
CA THR A 310 -11.87 -33.12 4.18
C THR A 310 -11.94 -32.81 5.67
N PRO A 311 -11.59 -33.77 6.55
CA PRO A 311 -11.65 -33.57 8.00
C PRO A 311 -10.48 -32.73 8.50
N LYS A 312 -10.61 -32.25 9.75
CA LYS A 312 -9.55 -31.54 10.50
C LYS A 312 -9.05 -30.25 9.83
N VAL A 313 -9.92 -29.55 9.10
CA VAL A 313 -9.61 -28.20 8.59
C VAL A 313 -9.76 -27.20 9.74
N PRO A 314 -8.74 -26.39 10.06
CA PRO A 314 -8.80 -25.48 11.20
C PRO A 314 -9.61 -24.22 10.89
N ILE A 315 -10.31 -23.72 11.91
CA ILE A 315 -10.93 -22.39 11.92
C ILE A 315 -10.16 -21.50 12.90
N TYR A 316 -9.45 -20.50 12.36
CA TYR A 316 -8.72 -19.51 13.16
C TYR A 316 -9.61 -18.34 13.57
N VAL A 317 -9.38 -17.84 14.78
CA VAL A 317 -9.99 -16.61 15.32
C VAL A 317 -8.92 -15.73 15.95
N ARG A 318 -9.15 -14.42 16.00
CA ARG A 318 -8.25 -13.47 16.69
C ARG A 318 -8.03 -13.84 18.16
N THR A 319 -6.83 -13.60 18.67
CA THR A 319 -6.50 -13.79 20.08
C THR A 319 -5.49 -12.74 20.57
N PHE A 320 -5.10 -12.86 21.84
CA PHE A 320 -3.98 -12.14 22.45
C PHE A 320 -3.26 -13.10 23.42
N PRO A 321 -1.92 -13.07 23.56
CA PRO A 321 -0.97 -12.16 22.90
C PRO A 321 -0.60 -12.54 21.46
N PHE A 322 -0.83 -13.78 21.04
CA PHE A 322 -0.65 -14.22 19.65
C PHE A 322 -1.70 -13.59 18.73
N PRO A 323 -1.43 -13.39 17.42
CA PRO A 323 -2.42 -12.79 16.52
C PRO A 323 -3.71 -13.62 16.42
N THR A 324 -3.59 -14.95 16.32
CA THR A 324 -4.73 -15.87 16.26
C THR A 324 -4.51 -17.18 17.01
N LYS A 325 -5.60 -17.92 17.19
CA LYS A 325 -5.60 -19.32 17.64
C LYS A 325 -6.61 -20.13 16.84
N ILE A 326 -6.41 -21.45 16.81
CA ILE A 326 -7.41 -22.39 16.30
C ILE A 326 -8.56 -22.43 17.32
N SER A 327 -9.77 -22.12 16.86
CA SER A 327 -11.00 -22.19 17.66
C SER A 327 -11.60 -23.59 17.65
N LYS A 328 -11.62 -24.23 16.47
CA LYS A 328 -12.16 -25.57 16.25
C LYS A 328 -11.61 -26.16 14.95
N TYR A 329 -11.81 -27.45 14.79
CA TYR A 329 -11.61 -28.17 13.53
C TYR A 329 -12.97 -28.56 12.94
N ILE A 330 -13.08 -28.53 11.61
CA ILE A 330 -14.29 -28.92 10.87
C ILE A 330 -13.98 -29.98 9.81
N THR A 331 -15.05 -30.62 9.32
CA THR A 331 -15.03 -31.29 8.02
C THR A 331 -15.48 -30.28 6.97
N ALA A 332 -14.58 -29.89 6.07
CA ALA A 332 -14.86 -28.96 4.99
C ALA A 332 -15.30 -29.68 3.71
N ASN A 333 -16.02 -28.96 2.83
CA ASN A 333 -16.65 -29.49 1.62
C ASN A 333 -17.45 -30.80 1.85
N PRO A 334 -18.40 -30.83 2.80
CA PRO A 334 -19.16 -32.04 3.09
C PRO A 334 -20.03 -32.52 1.92
N GLU A 335 -20.37 -31.62 1.00
CA GLU A 335 -21.20 -31.88 -0.18
C GLU A 335 -20.42 -32.51 -1.34
N GLY A 336 -19.08 -32.50 -1.27
CA GLY A 336 -18.22 -33.06 -2.32
C GLY A 336 -18.24 -32.25 -3.62
N ALA A 337 -18.48 -30.94 -3.55
CA ALA A 337 -18.43 -30.06 -4.70
C ALA A 337 -17.00 -29.97 -5.24
N SER A 338 -16.80 -30.19 -6.54
CA SER A 338 -15.46 -30.06 -7.14
C SER A 338 -15.26 -28.63 -7.63
N ALA A 339 -14.14 -28.02 -7.29
CA ALA A 339 -13.74 -26.71 -7.80
C ALA A 339 -13.41 -26.73 -9.31
N TRP A 340 -13.26 -27.92 -9.90
CA TRP A 340 -12.76 -28.12 -11.27
C TRP A 340 -13.88 -28.51 -12.21
N SER A 341 -13.98 -27.83 -13.35
CA SER A 341 -15.01 -28.07 -14.37
C SER A 341 -15.00 -29.52 -14.91
N LYS A 342 -13.81 -30.14 -14.98
CA LYS A 342 -13.62 -31.52 -15.42
C LYS A 342 -13.41 -32.51 -14.27
N LYS A 343 -13.54 -32.07 -13.02
CA LYS A 343 -13.24 -32.85 -11.81
C LYS A 343 -11.82 -33.43 -11.78
N GLU A 344 -10.87 -32.75 -12.43
CA GLU A 344 -9.46 -33.12 -12.47
C GLU A 344 -8.63 -32.07 -11.73
N CYS A 345 -8.02 -32.47 -10.60
CA CYS A 345 -7.12 -31.59 -9.86
C CYS A 345 -5.74 -31.55 -10.53
N VAL A 346 -5.26 -30.34 -10.87
CA VAL A 346 -3.93 -30.12 -11.47
C VAL A 346 -2.83 -30.73 -10.60
N TRP A 347 -2.88 -30.50 -9.28
CA TRP A 347 -1.84 -30.97 -8.36
C TRP A 347 -1.86 -32.49 -8.14
N GLU A 348 -3.02 -33.14 -8.28
CA GLU A 348 -3.08 -34.61 -8.29
C GLU A 348 -2.47 -35.17 -9.59
N LYS A 349 -2.74 -34.53 -10.73
CA LYS A 349 -2.20 -34.91 -12.04
C LYS A 349 -0.69 -34.78 -12.12
N GLU A 350 -0.12 -33.75 -11.49
CA GLU A 350 1.34 -33.57 -11.36
C GLU A 350 1.97 -34.49 -10.30
N GLY A 351 1.17 -35.33 -9.62
CA GLY A 351 1.65 -36.31 -8.67
C GLY A 351 2.12 -35.70 -7.35
N VAL A 352 1.55 -34.58 -6.94
CA VAL A 352 1.85 -33.95 -5.63
C VAL A 352 1.18 -34.71 -4.49
N TRP A 353 -0.03 -35.21 -4.73
CA TRP A 353 -0.86 -35.93 -3.75
C TRP A 353 -1.79 -36.94 -4.47
N ARG A 354 -2.49 -37.77 -3.70
CA ARG A 354 -3.59 -38.63 -4.19
C ARG A 354 -4.62 -38.90 -3.10
N TRP A 355 -5.87 -39.16 -3.48
CA TRP A 355 -6.90 -39.63 -2.55
C TRP A 355 -6.70 -41.11 -2.15
N SER A 356 -6.72 -41.39 -0.84
CA SER A 356 -6.72 -42.77 -0.33
C SER A 356 -8.14 -43.26 -0.09
N GLU A 357 -8.61 -44.18 -0.95
CA GLU A 357 -9.94 -44.79 -0.77
C GLU A 357 -10.08 -45.59 0.52
N VAL A 358 -8.98 -46.18 1.00
CA VAL A 358 -8.97 -46.98 2.24
C VAL A 358 -9.09 -46.09 3.47
N LYS A 359 -8.31 -45.01 3.51
CA LYS A 359 -8.26 -44.11 4.67
C LYS A 359 -9.29 -43.00 4.63
N LYS A 360 -9.90 -42.76 3.45
CA LYS A 360 -10.77 -41.62 3.16
C LYS A 360 -10.10 -40.29 3.53
N GLU A 361 -8.84 -40.16 3.12
CA GLU A 361 -8.03 -38.96 3.34
C GLU A 361 -7.07 -38.70 2.17
N ALA A 362 -6.64 -37.45 2.01
CA ALA A 362 -5.60 -37.08 1.08
C ALA A 362 -4.22 -37.56 1.57
N THR A 363 -3.47 -38.23 0.69
CA THR A 363 -2.13 -38.72 0.96
C THR A 363 -1.11 -37.91 0.17
N PRO A 364 -0.12 -37.27 0.82
CA PRO A 364 0.94 -36.57 0.11
C PRO A 364 1.82 -37.59 -0.63
N LEU A 365 2.21 -37.27 -1.86
CA LEU A 365 3.19 -38.04 -2.64
C LEU A 365 4.54 -37.33 -2.67
N GLN A 366 4.52 -35.99 -2.66
CA GLN A 366 5.69 -35.12 -2.63
C GLN A 366 5.43 -33.95 -1.68
N GLU A 367 5.92 -34.05 -0.44
CA GLU A 367 5.60 -33.08 0.62
C GLU A 367 6.24 -31.71 0.37
N ASP A 368 7.47 -31.68 -0.15
CA ASP A 368 8.29 -30.48 -0.36
C ASP A 368 8.27 -30.00 -1.83
N TYR A 369 7.24 -30.38 -2.59
CA TYR A 369 7.14 -30.20 -4.05
C TYR A 369 7.43 -28.77 -4.52
N PHE A 370 6.96 -27.77 -3.77
CA PHE A 370 7.07 -26.37 -4.15
C PHE A 370 8.35 -25.66 -3.64
N SER A 371 9.21 -26.36 -2.89
CA SER A 371 10.44 -25.79 -2.32
C SER A 371 11.65 -25.87 -3.25
N LYS A 372 11.53 -26.64 -4.34
CA LYS A 372 12.63 -27.01 -5.23
C LYS A 372 12.21 -27.11 -6.68
N ASP A 373 13.16 -26.93 -7.58
CA ASP A 373 12.96 -27.14 -9.01
C ASP A 373 12.96 -28.64 -9.37
N ARG A 374 12.79 -28.94 -10.66
CA ARG A 374 12.76 -30.32 -11.15
C ARG A 374 14.12 -31.03 -11.12
N ALA A 375 15.21 -30.30 -10.92
CA ALA A 375 16.55 -30.85 -10.67
C ALA A 375 16.81 -31.07 -9.16
N GLY A 376 15.85 -30.71 -8.29
CA GLY A 376 15.95 -30.82 -6.83
C GLY A 376 16.71 -29.67 -6.18
N LYS A 377 17.02 -28.59 -6.91
CA LYS A 377 17.66 -27.40 -6.35
C LYS A 377 16.63 -26.53 -5.64
N LYS A 378 16.98 -26.03 -4.44
CA LYS A 378 16.15 -25.05 -3.73
C LYS A 378 15.92 -23.82 -4.60
N ILE A 379 14.68 -23.34 -4.62
CA ILE A 379 14.25 -22.16 -5.37
C ILE A 379 14.09 -20.93 -4.46
N ASP A 380 14.15 -19.76 -5.08
CA ASP A 380 13.78 -18.47 -4.51
C ASP A 380 12.77 -17.79 -5.44
N PHE A 381 11.61 -17.40 -4.90
CA PHE A 381 10.53 -16.82 -5.70
C PHE A 381 10.96 -15.59 -6.49
N TYR A 382 11.71 -14.70 -5.84
CA TYR A 382 12.10 -13.43 -6.43
C TYR A 382 13.15 -13.64 -7.54
N GLN A 383 14.19 -14.44 -7.28
CA GLN A 383 15.27 -14.70 -8.25
C GLN A 383 14.80 -15.55 -9.44
N ASP A 384 14.09 -16.65 -9.17
CA ASP A 384 13.86 -17.68 -10.18
C ASP A 384 12.59 -17.41 -11.00
N PHE A 385 11.66 -16.56 -10.52
CA PHE A 385 10.37 -16.34 -11.18
C PHE A 385 10.01 -14.85 -11.35
N TYR A 386 10.02 -14.06 -10.28
CA TYR A 386 9.55 -12.67 -10.33
C TYR A 386 10.46 -11.75 -11.16
N PHE A 387 11.77 -11.70 -10.89
CA PHE A 387 12.69 -10.84 -11.64
C PHE A 387 12.82 -11.22 -13.12
N PRO A 388 12.88 -12.51 -13.51
CA PRO A 388 12.81 -12.89 -14.92
C PRO A 388 11.54 -12.35 -15.61
N PHE A 389 10.39 -12.38 -14.93
CA PHE A 389 9.16 -11.83 -15.47
C PHE A 389 9.20 -10.30 -15.58
N ILE A 390 9.78 -9.60 -14.60
CA ILE A 390 9.99 -8.15 -14.68
C ILE A 390 10.83 -7.78 -15.90
N ASN A 391 11.88 -8.54 -16.24
CA ASN A 391 12.68 -8.29 -17.44
C ASN A 391 11.85 -8.43 -18.73
N ARG A 392 10.93 -9.40 -18.77
CA ARG A 392 9.99 -9.53 -19.90
C ARG A 392 9.04 -8.34 -19.99
N TRP A 393 8.51 -7.90 -18.85
CA TRP A 393 7.62 -6.74 -18.76
C TRP A 393 8.35 -5.43 -19.12
N GLU A 394 9.56 -5.23 -18.62
CA GLU A 394 10.42 -4.10 -18.96
C GLU A 394 10.60 -3.99 -20.47
N ALA A 395 10.92 -5.11 -21.16
CA ALA A 395 11.04 -5.13 -22.61
C ALA A 395 9.74 -4.71 -23.32
N VAL A 396 8.57 -5.09 -22.79
CA VAL A 396 7.26 -4.67 -23.32
C VAL A 396 7.05 -3.18 -23.14
N VAL A 397 7.27 -2.65 -21.93
CA VAL A 397 7.11 -1.21 -21.64
C VAL A 397 8.10 -0.41 -22.50
N SER A 398 9.36 -0.81 -22.56
CA SER A 398 10.43 -0.18 -23.35
C SER A 398 10.08 -0.13 -24.83
N LYS A 399 9.61 -1.24 -25.41
CA LYS A 399 9.18 -1.29 -26.82
C LYS A 399 8.03 -0.33 -27.11
N ASN A 400 7.03 -0.27 -26.24
CA ASN A 400 5.83 0.56 -26.45
C ASN A 400 6.03 2.04 -26.06
N THR A 401 7.09 2.38 -25.32
CA THR A 401 7.43 3.76 -24.95
C THR A 401 8.64 4.34 -25.70
N GLN A 402 9.28 3.56 -26.59
CA GLN A 402 10.43 3.99 -27.39
C GLN A 402 10.27 5.37 -28.06
N ARG A 403 9.04 5.69 -28.52
CA ARG A 403 8.74 6.93 -29.25
C ARG A 403 8.07 8.00 -28.38
N THR A 404 7.78 7.69 -27.12
CA THR A 404 7.15 8.63 -26.19
C THR A 404 8.21 9.46 -25.49
N ARG A 405 7.83 10.64 -24.99
CA ARG A 405 8.71 11.53 -24.25
C ARG A 405 8.51 11.34 -22.75
N GLY A 406 9.53 11.68 -21.96
CA GLY A 406 9.46 11.70 -20.50
C GLY A 406 9.97 10.42 -19.81
N LEU A 407 9.90 10.41 -18.47
CA LEU A 407 10.55 9.42 -17.61
C LEU A 407 10.10 7.98 -17.88
N LYS A 408 8.79 7.74 -17.98
CA LYS A 408 8.17 6.41 -18.10
C LYS A 408 8.78 5.42 -17.10
N ALA A 409 8.69 5.74 -15.82
CA ALA A 409 9.28 4.97 -14.72
C ALA A 409 8.78 3.52 -14.68
N ARG A 410 9.63 2.61 -14.23
CA ARG A 410 9.31 1.19 -13.97
C ARG A 410 9.16 1.01 -12.47
N MET A 411 7.92 1.08 -11.99
CA MET A 411 7.59 0.91 -10.58
C MET A 411 7.53 -0.59 -10.28
N VAL A 412 8.31 -1.04 -9.29
CA VAL A 412 8.41 -2.47 -8.92
C VAL A 412 8.34 -2.61 -7.41
N GLU A 413 7.54 -3.55 -6.94
CA GLU A 413 7.25 -3.77 -5.53
C GLU A 413 7.36 -5.24 -5.11
N PRO A 414 7.74 -5.52 -3.85
CA PRO A 414 7.56 -6.84 -3.25
C PRO A 414 6.18 -6.95 -2.59
N LEU A 415 5.96 -8.05 -1.87
CA LEU A 415 4.84 -8.13 -0.94
C LEU A 415 4.88 -7.00 0.13
N PRO A 416 3.71 -6.54 0.62
CA PRO A 416 3.64 -5.49 1.63
C PRO A 416 4.45 -5.83 2.87
N ASN A 417 5.01 -4.80 3.50
CA ASN A 417 5.74 -4.94 4.77
C ASN A 417 6.98 -5.88 4.71
N GLU A 418 7.34 -6.41 3.54
CA GLU A 418 8.56 -7.19 3.35
C GLU A 418 9.80 -6.30 3.18
N PHE A 419 10.97 -6.91 3.37
CA PHE A 419 12.21 -6.26 2.99
C PHE A 419 12.45 -6.46 1.50
N CYS A 420 13.15 -5.49 0.92
CA CYS A 420 13.54 -5.57 -0.47
C CYS A 420 14.31 -6.87 -0.74
N PRO A 421 13.88 -7.68 -1.73
CA PRO A 421 14.67 -8.81 -2.17
C PRO A 421 16.01 -8.34 -2.75
N GLU A 422 17.02 -9.21 -2.72
CA GLU A 422 18.31 -8.91 -3.30
C GLU A 422 18.23 -8.90 -4.81
N TRP A 423 18.73 -7.87 -5.50
CA TRP A 423 18.61 -7.78 -6.96
C TRP A 423 19.86 -7.18 -7.56
N ALA A 424 20.55 -7.96 -8.39
CA ALA A 424 21.74 -7.55 -9.11
C ALA A 424 21.46 -6.34 -10.01
N GLU A 425 22.41 -5.39 -10.06
CA GLU A 425 22.23 -4.09 -10.72
C GLU A 425 22.01 -4.21 -12.23
N GLU A 426 22.73 -5.12 -12.88
CA GLU A 426 22.65 -5.44 -14.30
C GLU A 426 21.29 -6.01 -14.74
N SER A 427 20.50 -6.51 -13.79
CA SER A 427 19.19 -7.12 -14.04
C SER A 427 18.03 -6.20 -13.68
N ARG A 428 18.30 -4.93 -13.31
CA ARG A 428 17.25 -3.98 -12.92
C ARG A 428 16.67 -3.28 -14.14
N PRO A 429 15.36 -2.98 -14.16
CA PRO A 429 14.75 -2.20 -15.23
C PRO A 429 15.36 -0.81 -15.38
N GLN A 430 15.30 -0.26 -16.60
CA GLN A 430 15.59 1.14 -16.82
C GLN A 430 14.59 2.03 -16.06
N ASN A 431 15.07 3.16 -15.53
CA ASN A 431 14.25 4.09 -14.75
C ASN A 431 13.46 3.38 -13.63
N MET A 432 14.09 2.38 -12.99
CA MET A 432 13.48 1.63 -11.90
C MET A 432 13.17 2.55 -10.71
N VAL A 433 11.99 2.37 -10.15
CA VAL A 433 11.57 2.95 -8.88
C VAL A 433 11.10 1.80 -7.99
N TYR A 434 11.67 1.71 -6.79
CA TYR A 434 11.25 0.71 -5.82
C TYR A 434 10.01 1.23 -5.08
N ALA A 435 8.91 0.48 -5.15
CA ALA A 435 7.56 0.93 -4.80
C ALA A 435 6.92 0.15 -3.62
N PRO A 436 7.57 -0.01 -2.45
CA PRO A 436 7.06 -0.87 -1.38
C PRO A 436 5.76 -0.35 -0.77
N HIS A 437 4.97 -1.27 -0.20
CA HIS A 437 3.78 -0.94 0.58
C HIS A 437 4.03 -1.08 2.09
N TRP A 438 3.28 -0.33 2.88
CA TRP A 438 3.32 -0.48 4.33
C TRP A 438 1.97 -0.21 5.00
N TYR A 439 1.62 -1.11 5.90
CA TYR A 439 0.48 -1.03 6.79
C TYR A 439 0.85 -1.36 8.23
N ASP A 440 0.12 -0.77 9.19
CA ASP A 440 0.12 -1.28 10.56
C ASP A 440 -0.66 -2.59 10.61
N LEU A 441 0.08 -3.70 10.53
CA LEU A 441 -0.49 -5.05 10.49
C LEU A 441 -1.34 -5.37 11.73
N ASN A 442 -1.01 -4.85 12.92
CA ASN A 442 -1.82 -5.12 14.11
C ASN A 442 -3.15 -4.38 14.05
N MET A 443 -3.15 -3.12 13.62
CA MET A 443 -4.37 -2.33 13.44
C MET A 443 -5.23 -2.88 12.30
N LEU A 444 -4.63 -3.12 11.14
CA LEU A 444 -5.30 -3.67 9.97
C LEU A 444 -5.95 -5.01 10.29
N PHE A 445 -5.18 -5.90 10.93
CA PHE A 445 -5.67 -7.22 11.28
C PHE A 445 -6.76 -7.16 12.33
N LYS A 446 -6.65 -6.34 13.40
CA LYS A 446 -7.67 -6.29 14.46
C LYS A 446 -8.85 -5.38 14.15
N LYS A 447 -8.73 -4.51 13.14
CA LYS A 447 -9.65 -3.38 12.89
C LYS A 447 -9.88 -2.53 14.14
N GLN A 448 -8.80 -2.32 14.89
CA GLN A 448 -8.82 -1.61 16.17
C GLN A 448 -7.59 -0.71 16.31
N ALA A 449 -7.81 0.46 16.88
CA ALA A 449 -6.76 1.40 17.24
C ALA A 449 -6.99 1.91 18.67
N GLY A 450 -5.91 2.01 19.43
CA GLY A 450 -5.97 2.40 20.84
C GLY A 450 -4.69 3.07 21.30
N PHE A 451 -4.46 3.07 22.61
CA PHE A 451 -3.29 3.70 23.21
C PHE A 451 -1.98 2.93 22.94
N MET A 452 -2.06 1.70 22.43
CA MET A 452 -0.89 0.86 22.15
C MET A 452 -0.82 0.51 20.67
N SER A 453 0.36 0.64 20.08
CA SER A 453 0.70 0.08 18.76
C SER A 453 1.76 -1.00 18.90
N VAL A 454 1.85 -1.89 17.90
CA VAL A 454 2.72 -3.06 17.93
C VAL A 454 3.61 -3.07 16.70
N ASN A 455 4.91 -3.29 16.90
CA ASN A 455 5.85 -3.54 15.82
C ASN A 455 5.77 -5.01 15.38
N VAL A 456 4.73 -5.35 14.61
CA VAL A 456 4.47 -6.73 14.13
C VAL A 456 5.65 -7.24 13.30
N GLN A 457 6.20 -6.40 12.44
CA GLN A 457 7.39 -6.69 11.64
C GLN A 457 8.61 -7.04 12.48
N GLY A 458 8.80 -6.35 13.60
CA GLY A 458 9.84 -6.65 14.57
C GLY A 458 9.60 -8.02 15.20
N LEU A 459 8.39 -8.26 15.70
CA LEU A 459 8.02 -9.53 16.35
C LEU A 459 8.21 -10.74 15.42
N ALA A 460 7.72 -10.65 14.18
CA ALA A 460 7.88 -11.70 13.17
C ALA A 460 9.35 -12.01 12.86
N ARG A 461 10.26 -11.07 13.16
CA ARG A 461 11.72 -11.21 12.97
C ARG A 461 12.49 -11.40 14.29
N GLY A 462 11.81 -11.82 15.34
CA GLY A 462 12.42 -12.19 16.62
C GLY A 462 12.70 -11.01 17.57
N MET A 463 12.08 -9.84 17.36
CA MET A 463 12.15 -8.73 18.32
C MET A 463 11.57 -9.16 19.67
N PHE A 464 12.30 -8.89 20.75
CA PHE A 464 11.82 -9.14 22.10
C PHE A 464 10.55 -8.35 22.41
N LEU A 465 9.48 -9.03 22.81
CA LEU A 465 8.11 -8.49 22.89
C LEU A 465 7.99 -7.12 23.59
N PRO A 466 8.58 -6.87 24.78
CA PRO A 466 8.51 -5.55 25.42
C PRO A 466 9.09 -4.40 24.59
N ARG A 467 10.00 -4.66 23.64
CA ARG A 467 10.54 -3.65 22.71
C ARG A 467 9.64 -3.40 21.50
N ALA A 468 8.68 -4.29 21.25
CA ALA A 468 7.75 -4.17 20.14
C ALA A 468 6.44 -3.47 20.53
N LEU A 469 6.24 -3.11 21.80
CA LEU A 469 5.03 -2.45 22.30
C LEU A 469 5.29 -0.96 22.51
N TYR A 470 4.44 -0.12 21.90
CA TYR A 470 4.58 1.33 21.91
C TYR A 470 3.32 1.97 22.45
N PHE A 471 3.46 2.87 23.44
CA PHE A 471 2.34 3.41 24.20
C PHE A 471 2.22 4.93 24.05
N GLY A 472 1.06 5.40 23.61
CA GLY A 472 0.74 6.80 23.42
C GLY A 472 1.07 7.37 22.04
N LEU A 473 0.68 8.63 21.82
CA LEU A 473 0.74 9.29 20.52
C LEU A 473 2.17 9.48 20.00
N ALA A 474 3.11 9.84 20.88
CA ALA A 474 4.52 9.95 20.47
C ALA A 474 5.09 8.58 20.08
N ALA A 475 4.78 7.55 20.85
CA ALA A 475 5.33 6.22 20.64
C ALA A 475 4.82 5.54 19.35
N ILE A 476 3.57 5.79 18.92
CA ILE A 476 3.09 5.28 17.62
C ILE A 476 3.88 5.92 16.45
N LYS A 477 4.21 7.22 16.54
CA LYS A 477 5.09 7.87 15.55
C LYS A 477 6.47 7.22 15.52
N ASP A 478 7.06 6.97 16.69
CA ASP A 478 8.37 6.31 16.80
C ASP A 478 8.34 4.88 16.23
N ASN A 479 7.26 4.13 16.48
CA ASN A 479 7.05 2.79 15.95
C ASN A 479 7.03 2.79 14.42
N TYR A 480 6.17 3.64 13.82
CA TYR A 480 6.00 3.69 12.37
C TYR A 480 7.27 4.20 11.70
N ALA A 481 7.90 5.23 12.27
CA ALA A 481 9.18 5.75 11.79
C ALA A 481 10.28 4.67 11.82
N LEU A 482 10.35 3.85 12.87
CA LEU A 482 11.32 2.76 12.94
C LEU A 482 11.07 1.70 11.85
N GLN A 483 9.83 1.26 11.68
CA GLN A 483 9.48 0.24 10.68
C GLN A 483 9.76 0.73 9.26
N ILE A 484 9.26 1.91 8.89
CA ILE A 484 9.47 2.50 7.57
C ILE A 484 10.96 2.73 7.30
N LYS A 485 11.72 3.30 8.24
CA LYS A 485 13.17 3.48 8.08
C LYS A 485 13.90 2.15 7.92
N SER A 486 13.45 1.08 8.58
CA SER A 486 14.05 -0.24 8.46
C SER A 486 13.86 -0.81 7.05
N ILE A 487 12.66 -0.69 6.48
CA ILE A 487 12.37 -1.10 5.08
C ILE A 487 13.23 -0.30 4.09
N VAL A 488 13.30 1.01 4.28
CA VAL A 488 14.08 1.91 3.42
C VAL A 488 15.56 1.60 3.51
N LEU A 489 16.09 1.38 4.72
CA LEU A 489 17.49 1.00 4.91
C LEU A 489 17.79 -0.35 4.26
N ALA A 490 16.93 -1.35 4.43
CA ALA A 490 17.07 -2.65 3.78
C ALA A 490 17.10 -2.51 2.24
N ALA A 491 16.19 -1.71 1.67
CA ALA A 491 16.17 -1.42 0.24
C ALA A 491 17.43 -0.68 -0.23
N ARG A 492 17.90 0.34 0.51
CA ARG A 492 19.12 1.08 0.19
C ARG A 492 20.37 0.20 0.22
N LEU A 493 20.45 -0.76 1.14
CA LEU A 493 21.57 -1.70 1.22
C LEU A 493 21.58 -2.70 0.05
N LYS A 494 20.42 -3.04 -0.51
CA LYS A 494 20.30 -4.00 -1.62
C LYS A 494 20.32 -3.34 -3.01
N LEU A 495 19.66 -2.19 -3.16
CA LEU A 495 19.46 -1.51 -4.43
C LEU A 495 20.38 -0.30 -4.63
N GLY A 496 21.03 0.20 -3.57
CA GLY A 496 21.80 1.44 -3.65
C GLY A 496 20.91 2.66 -3.88
N PRO A 497 21.27 3.58 -4.80
CA PRO A 497 20.59 4.85 -4.98
C PRO A 497 19.33 4.77 -5.85
N VAL A 498 18.60 3.66 -5.92
CA VAL A 498 17.32 3.59 -6.66
C VAL A 498 16.25 4.45 -5.95
N PRO A 499 15.46 5.31 -6.64
CA PRO A 499 14.38 6.06 -5.99
C PRO A 499 13.38 5.15 -5.26
N ILE A 500 12.85 5.61 -4.12
CA ILE A 500 11.83 4.88 -3.35
C ILE A 500 10.59 5.76 -3.22
N ILE A 501 9.44 5.20 -3.57
CA ILE A 501 8.10 5.77 -3.34
C ILE A 501 7.29 4.72 -2.61
N PHE A 502 6.56 5.08 -1.56
CA PHE A 502 5.59 4.14 -0.99
C PHE A 502 4.32 4.15 -1.84
N GLY A 503 4.12 3.09 -2.63
CA GLY A 503 3.01 3.02 -3.61
C GLY A 503 1.65 2.92 -2.95
N GLU A 504 1.60 2.37 -1.73
CA GLU A 504 0.39 2.19 -0.98
C GLU A 504 0.65 2.21 0.53
N CYS A 505 -0.09 3.05 1.23
CA CYS A 505 -0.16 3.07 2.68
C CYS A 505 -1.44 3.79 3.14
N GLY A 506 -2.07 3.31 4.21
CA GLY A 506 -3.35 3.87 4.63
C GLY A 506 -3.80 3.42 6.00
N VAL A 507 -4.96 3.95 6.41
CA VAL A 507 -5.59 3.63 7.69
C VAL A 507 -7.04 3.24 7.40
N PRO A 508 -7.55 2.13 7.95
CA PRO A 508 -8.95 1.79 7.81
C PRO A 508 -9.85 2.86 8.45
N MET A 509 -10.98 3.17 7.81
CA MET A 509 -11.97 4.11 8.32
C MET A 509 -12.95 3.42 9.29
N ASP A 510 -13.13 2.10 9.16
CA ASP A 510 -14.05 1.26 9.93
C ASP A 510 -13.49 0.75 11.28
N LEU A 511 -12.49 1.45 11.84
CA LEU A 511 -11.85 1.08 13.11
C LEU A 511 -12.83 1.16 14.29
N ASN A 512 -12.53 0.36 15.33
CA ASN A 512 -13.20 0.40 16.63
C ASN A 512 -14.73 0.25 16.50
N GLU A 513 -15.15 -0.78 15.77
CA GLU A 513 -16.58 -1.05 15.53
C GLU A 513 -17.29 0.13 14.86
N GLU A 514 -16.64 0.74 13.86
CA GLU A 514 -17.23 1.83 13.05
C GLU A 514 -17.65 3.04 13.91
N GLU A 515 -16.98 3.28 15.04
CA GLU A 515 -17.31 4.38 15.97
C GLU A 515 -17.36 5.73 15.26
N ALA A 516 -16.34 6.03 14.46
CA ALA A 516 -16.21 7.32 13.76
C ALA A 516 -17.36 7.60 12.78
N PHE A 517 -17.90 6.57 12.11
CA PHE A 517 -19.07 6.75 11.23
C PHE A 517 -20.33 7.15 11.99
N ARG A 518 -20.46 6.72 13.26
CA ARG A 518 -21.62 7.02 14.10
C ARG A 518 -21.49 8.35 14.84
N THR A 519 -20.27 8.69 15.28
CA THR A 519 -20.03 9.85 16.15
C THR A 519 -19.47 11.05 15.42
N GLY A 520 -18.84 10.85 14.26
CA GLY A 520 -18.01 11.87 13.59
C GLY A 520 -16.66 12.11 14.27
N ASP A 521 -16.32 11.36 15.33
CA ASP A 521 -15.01 11.45 16.00
C ASP A 521 -13.98 10.56 15.31
N TRP A 522 -13.09 11.20 14.54
CA TRP A 522 -12.04 10.54 13.76
C TRP A 522 -10.71 10.43 14.49
N LYS A 523 -10.65 10.70 15.79
CA LYS A 523 -9.42 10.82 16.57
C LYS A 523 -8.43 9.67 16.36
N TRP A 524 -8.89 8.42 16.30
CA TRP A 524 -7.99 7.27 16.15
C TRP A 524 -7.40 7.18 14.74
N GLN A 525 -8.22 7.42 13.72
CA GLN A 525 -7.84 7.48 12.32
C GLN A 525 -6.87 8.65 12.09
N GLU A 526 -7.17 9.84 12.63
CA GLU A 526 -6.31 11.03 12.52
C GLU A 526 -4.94 10.80 13.15
N ARG A 527 -4.88 10.22 14.36
CA ARG A 527 -3.61 9.92 15.03
C ARG A 527 -2.76 8.91 14.26
N SER A 528 -3.42 7.90 13.70
CA SER A 528 -2.75 6.84 12.95
C SER A 528 -2.25 7.34 11.59
N MET A 529 -3.06 8.13 10.89
CA MET A 529 -2.70 8.74 9.61
C MET A 529 -1.60 9.79 9.79
N ASP A 530 -1.64 10.60 10.86
CA ASP A 530 -0.56 11.53 11.19
C ASP A 530 0.74 10.79 11.50
N ALA A 531 0.69 9.68 12.26
CA ALA A 531 1.88 8.88 12.54
C ALA A 531 2.49 8.29 11.26
N LEU A 532 1.65 7.81 10.34
CA LEU A 532 2.06 7.28 9.05
C LEU A 532 2.73 8.36 8.19
N ILE A 533 2.07 9.48 7.97
CA ILE A 533 2.61 10.56 7.11
C ILE A 533 3.87 11.16 7.76
N SER A 534 3.88 11.36 9.09
CA SER A 534 5.07 11.85 9.83
C SER A 534 6.28 10.92 9.65
N ALA A 535 6.06 9.60 9.62
CA ALA A 535 7.12 8.62 9.43
C ALA A 535 7.72 8.68 8.00
N LEU A 536 6.88 8.85 6.98
CA LEU A 536 7.28 9.03 5.58
C LEU A 536 8.03 10.38 5.39
N GLU A 537 7.51 11.45 5.99
CA GLU A 537 8.13 12.78 6.01
C GLU A 537 9.52 12.76 6.66
N GLY A 538 9.62 12.14 7.84
CA GLY A 538 10.88 12.00 8.57
C GLY A 538 11.90 11.08 7.89
N ALA A 539 11.49 10.31 6.88
CA ALA A 539 12.35 9.52 6.01
C ALA A 539 12.60 10.19 4.63
N LEU A 540 12.02 11.37 4.38
CA LEU A 540 12.12 12.12 3.12
C LEU A 540 11.63 11.32 1.90
N LEU A 541 10.51 10.59 2.06
CA LEU A 541 9.97 9.70 1.03
C LEU A 541 8.73 10.30 0.36
N GLY A 542 8.61 10.06 -0.94
CA GLY A 542 7.35 10.23 -1.65
C GLY A 542 6.39 9.07 -1.38
N PHE A 543 5.09 9.31 -1.55
CA PHE A 543 4.06 8.31 -1.25
C PHE A 543 2.73 8.54 -1.96
N ASN A 544 1.94 7.48 -2.06
CA ASN A 544 0.54 7.47 -2.46
C ASN A 544 -0.30 6.86 -1.34
N LEU A 545 -1.21 7.64 -0.77
CA LEU A 545 -2.10 7.17 0.29
C LEU A 545 -3.16 6.21 -0.28
N TRP A 546 -3.65 5.25 0.50
CA TRP A 546 -4.76 4.34 0.18
C TRP A 546 -6.00 4.60 1.06
N THR A 547 -7.14 5.08 0.51
CA THR A 547 -7.38 5.45 -0.89
C THR A 547 -8.29 6.68 -1.06
N TYR A 548 -8.29 7.30 -2.24
CA TYR A 548 -9.30 8.28 -2.65
C TYR A 548 -10.36 7.59 -3.51
N ASN A 549 -11.52 7.27 -2.93
CA ASN A 549 -12.60 6.57 -3.62
C ASN A 549 -13.95 7.31 -3.49
N PRO A 550 -14.40 8.02 -4.54
CA PRO A 550 -15.69 8.71 -4.53
C PRO A 550 -16.90 7.82 -4.31
N SER A 551 -16.84 6.55 -4.76
CA SER A 551 -17.92 5.58 -4.60
C SER A 551 -18.06 5.04 -3.18
N ASN A 552 -17.12 5.37 -2.26
CA ASN A 552 -17.16 4.88 -0.90
C ASN A 552 -18.47 5.29 -0.18
N ARG A 553 -19.00 4.34 0.58
CA ARG A 553 -20.09 4.56 1.53
C ARG A 553 -19.75 3.98 2.89
N ASP A 554 -20.22 4.61 3.95
CA ASP A 554 -19.91 4.17 5.32
C ASP A 554 -20.40 2.74 5.63
N ASP A 555 -21.51 2.31 5.02
CA ASP A 555 -22.16 1.03 5.34
C ASP A 555 -21.65 -0.16 4.50
N ILE A 556 -21.16 0.08 3.29
CA ILE A 556 -20.67 -0.96 2.37
C ILE A 556 -19.16 -0.87 2.08
N GLY A 557 -18.52 0.27 2.35
CA GLY A 557 -17.11 0.50 2.09
C GLY A 557 -16.80 0.92 0.66
N ASP A 558 -15.69 0.41 0.13
CA ASP A 558 -15.04 0.80 -1.12
C ASP A 558 -15.54 0.04 -2.36
N ASP A 559 -16.81 -0.41 -2.35
CA ASP A 559 -17.42 -1.29 -3.36
C ASP A 559 -16.74 -2.67 -3.53
N TRP A 560 -15.79 -3.02 -2.67
CA TRP A 560 -15.02 -4.26 -2.76
C TRP A 560 -14.76 -4.89 -1.39
N ASN A 561 -15.23 -6.13 -1.20
CA ASN A 561 -14.95 -6.98 -0.03
C ASN A 561 -15.11 -6.33 1.36
N ALA A 562 -16.00 -5.33 1.48
CA ALA A 562 -16.15 -4.47 2.66
C ALA A 562 -14.85 -3.81 3.15
N GLU A 563 -13.86 -3.65 2.26
CA GLU A 563 -12.75 -2.74 2.47
C GLU A 563 -13.31 -1.32 2.68
N ASN A 564 -12.79 -0.57 3.65
CA ASN A 564 -13.23 0.79 3.90
C ASN A 564 -12.05 1.64 4.36
N PHE A 565 -11.25 2.11 3.41
CA PHE A 565 -10.08 2.96 3.61
C PHE A 565 -10.28 4.38 3.08
N SER A 566 -11.33 4.63 2.30
CA SER A 566 -11.47 5.92 1.65
C SER A 566 -11.65 7.07 2.63
N TRP A 567 -10.78 8.07 2.56
CA TRP A 567 -10.97 9.33 3.28
C TRP A 567 -11.83 10.33 2.48
N PHE A 568 -12.50 9.90 1.42
CA PHE A 568 -13.48 10.70 0.70
C PHE A 568 -14.72 9.87 0.37
N SER A 569 -15.91 10.47 0.43
CA SER A 569 -17.17 9.80 0.07
C SER A 569 -18.15 10.79 -0.55
N GLN A 570 -18.59 10.49 -1.78
CA GLN A 570 -19.60 11.31 -2.47
C GLN A 570 -20.98 11.19 -1.82
N ASP A 571 -21.30 10.03 -1.24
CA ASP A 571 -22.53 9.84 -0.48
C ASP A 571 -22.58 10.76 0.76
N ASN A 572 -21.47 10.84 1.51
CA ASN A 572 -21.36 11.76 2.64
C ASN A 572 -21.38 13.22 2.20
N ARG A 573 -20.71 13.58 1.10
CA ARG A 573 -20.84 14.92 0.50
C ARG A 573 -22.30 15.25 0.19
N SER A 574 -23.02 14.35 -0.47
CA SER A 574 -24.42 14.55 -0.85
C SER A 574 -25.34 14.72 0.37
N LYS A 575 -25.07 14.01 1.46
CA LYS A 575 -25.80 14.17 2.73
C LYS A 575 -25.51 15.51 3.42
N LEU A 576 -24.30 16.04 3.29
CA LEU A 576 -23.89 17.34 3.83
C LEU A 576 -24.47 18.49 3.01
N LEU A 577 -24.36 18.46 1.68
CA LEU A 577 -24.86 19.52 0.80
C LEU A 577 -26.39 19.61 0.74
N LYS A 578 -27.12 18.54 1.09
CA LYS A 578 -28.57 18.66 1.33
C LYS A 578 -28.91 19.51 2.55
N LYS A 579 -27.94 19.81 3.42
CA LYS A 579 -28.10 20.63 4.63
C LYS A 579 -27.60 22.07 4.45
N ASP A 580 -26.63 22.30 3.56
CA ASP A 580 -26.04 23.62 3.27
C ASP A 580 -26.16 23.94 1.77
N GLU A 581 -26.81 25.06 1.40
CA GLU A 581 -27.18 25.43 0.02
C GLU A 581 -26.01 25.80 -0.93
N ASP A 582 -24.74 25.69 -0.51
CA ASP A 582 -23.59 26.09 -1.33
C ASP A 582 -22.78 24.87 -1.83
N GLY A 583 -22.97 24.51 -3.09
CA GLY A 583 -22.40 23.33 -3.74
C GLY A 583 -20.90 23.43 -4.12
N THR A 584 -20.18 24.43 -3.62
CA THR A 584 -18.80 24.74 -4.06
C THR A 584 -17.69 24.29 -3.09
N ASP A 585 -18.03 23.72 -1.94
CA ASP A 585 -17.02 23.25 -0.99
C ASP A 585 -16.33 21.96 -1.48
N LEU A 586 -15.03 22.08 -1.81
CA LEU A 586 -14.19 20.95 -2.21
C LEU A 586 -13.85 20.02 -1.05
N ASP A 587 -13.90 20.49 0.21
CA ASP A 587 -13.62 19.67 1.38
C ASP A 587 -14.84 18.81 1.79
N ALA A 588 -16.03 19.13 1.29
CA ALA A 588 -17.25 18.40 1.61
C ALA A 588 -17.14 16.93 1.22
N GLY A 589 -17.45 16.03 2.18
CA GLY A 589 -17.33 14.57 2.02
C GLY A 589 -15.95 13.99 2.32
N ALA A 590 -14.94 14.83 2.54
CA ALA A 590 -13.62 14.38 2.96
C ALA A 590 -13.54 14.09 4.46
N ARG A 591 -12.60 13.21 4.82
CA ARG A 591 -12.26 12.79 6.18
C ARG A 591 -10.78 13.08 6.41
N LEU A 592 -10.38 13.28 7.66
CA LEU A 592 -8.97 13.38 8.08
C LEU A 592 -8.15 14.52 7.43
N LEU A 593 -8.78 15.53 6.82
CA LEU A 593 -8.06 16.63 6.17
C LEU A 593 -7.13 17.40 7.12
N ASN A 594 -7.39 17.38 8.43
CA ASN A 594 -6.53 17.97 9.44
C ASN A 594 -5.12 17.38 9.48
N VAL A 595 -4.95 16.13 9.03
CA VAL A 595 -3.67 15.42 9.05
C VAL A 595 -3.17 15.02 7.67
N ILE A 596 -4.05 14.95 6.65
CA ILE A 596 -3.69 14.67 5.25
C ILE A 596 -3.17 15.93 4.55
N VAL A 597 -3.83 17.08 4.74
CA VAL A 597 -3.45 18.34 4.09
C VAL A 597 -2.32 19.00 4.89
N ARG A 598 -1.09 18.88 4.40
CA ARG A 598 0.14 19.28 5.10
C ARG A 598 1.04 20.14 4.20
N PRO A 599 1.77 21.14 4.76
CA PRO A 599 2.82 21.83 4.02
C PRO A 599 3.98 20.89 3.67
N TYR A 600 4.59 21.08 2.51
CA TYR A 600 5.76 20.30 2.10
C TYR A 600 6.58 20.99 0.98
N PRO A 601 7.87 20.64 0.81
CA PRO A 601 8.65 21.14 -0.32
C PRO A 601 8.24 20.45 -1.63
N ILE A 602 7.60 21.16 -2.55
CA ILE A 602 7.26 20.62 -3.88
C ILE A 602 8.54 20.35 -4.67
N ALA A 603 9.43 21.35 -4.71
CA ALA A 603 10.71 21.29 -5.41
C ALA A 603 11.79 21.99 -4.56
N THR A 604 12.90 21.29 -4.30
CA THR A 604 13.99 21.78 -3.46
C THR A 604 15.21 22.15 -4.29
N ALA A 605 15.64 23.42 -4.23
CA ALA A 605 16.92 23.86 -4.77
C ALA A 605 18.08 23.38 -3.88
N GLY A 606 18.49 22.14 -4.11
CA GLY A 606 19.55 21.46 -3.36
C GLY A 606 19.11 20.12 -2.78
N SER A 607 19.74 19.69 -1.68
CA SER A 607 19.56 18.36 -1.10
C SER A 607 18.77 18.41 0.22
N PRO A 608 17.55 17.85 0.29
CA PRO A 608 16.78 17.75 1.53
C PRO A 608 17.54 17.00 2.62
N THR A 609 17.46 17.47 3.87
CA THR A 609 18.11 16.83 5.03
C THR A 609 17.16 16.49 6.17
N SER A 610 16.09 17.27 6.38
CA SER A 610 15.04 16.91 7.33
C SER A 610 13.73 17.62 7.00
N LEU A 611 12.63 16.92 7.24
CA LEU A 611 11.28 17.45 7.12
C LEU A 611 10.43 16.99 8.31
N SER A 612 9.66 17.92 8.89
CA SER A 612 8.71 17.61 9.96
C SER A 612 7.52 18.57 9.89
N TYR A 613 6.33 18.05 10.13
CA TYR A 613 5.11 18.83 10.33
C TYR A 613 4.32 18.27 11.51
N ASP A 614 3.87 19.15 12.39
CA ASP A 614 2.93 18.83 13.47
C ASP A 614 1.56 19.43 13.13
N PRO A 615 0.54 18.61 12.80
CA PRO A 615 -0.79 19.11 12.46
C PRO A 615 -1.55 19.72 13.64
N PHE A 616 -1.24 19.30 14.87
CA PHE A 616 -1.93 19.79 16.07
C PHE A 616 -1.41 21.16 16.49
N HIS A 617 -0.11 21.40 16.31
CA HIS A 617 0.51 22.70 16.59
C HIS A 617 0.70 23.57 15.34
N LYS A 618 0.29 23.07 14.16
CA LYS A 618 0.43 23.72 12.85
C LYS A 618 1.84 24.27 12.62
N ALA A 619 2.84 23.43 12.90
CA ALA A 619 4.26 23.83 12.87
C ALA A 619 5.04 22.98 11.85
N PHE A 620 5.62 23.65 10.87
CA PHE A 620 6.38 23.08 9.76
C PHE A 620 7.85 23.46 9.86
N PHE A 621 8.72 22.45 9.78
CA PHE A 621 10.17 22.62 9.86
C PHE A 621 10.83 21.90 8.69
N TYR A 622 11.60 22.66 7.90
CA TYR A 622 12.30 22.09 6.75
C TYR A 622 13.77 22.51 6.71
N ARG A 623 14.65 21.54 6.42
CA ARG A 623 16.09 21.72 6.31
C ARG A 623 16.62 21.05 5.04
N TRP A 624 17.55 21.73 4.39
CA TRP A 624 18.22 21.23 3.20
C TRP A 624 19.61 21.87 3.08
N ARG A 625 20.44 21.32 2.19
CA ARG A 625 21.70 21.96 1.77
C ARG A 625 21.51 22.59 0.41
N SER A 626 21.88 23.85 0.23
CA SER A 626 21.84 24.54 -1.07
C SER A 626 23.20 25.11 -1.42
N PRO A 627 23.50 25.38 -2.71
CA PRO A 627 24.67 26.15 -3.09
C PRO A 627 24.72 27.51 -2.39
N ILE A 628 25.93 28.04 -2.20
CA ILE A 628 26.15 29.41 -1.74
C ILE A 628 25.90 30.36 -2.91
N ARG A 629 25.08 31.38 -2.69
CA ARG A 629 24.65 32.32 -3.72
C ARG A 629 24.94 33.74 -3.26
N THR A 630 25.90 34.43 -3.88
CA THR A 630 26.28 35.81 -3.54
C THR A 630 25.61 36.87 -4.42
N SER A 631 24.85 36.47 -5.44
CA SER A 631 24.14 37.39 -6.32
C SER A 631 22.94 38.02 -5.62
N SER A 632 22.69 39.30 -5.86
CA SER A 632 21.45 40.00 -5.49
C SER A 632 20.41 40.07 -6.62
N SER A 633 20.69 39.43 -7.77
CA SER A 633 19.73 39.32 -8.87
C SER A 633 18.51 38.49 -8.49
N ALA A 634 17.47 38.49 -9.33
CA ALA A 634 16.41 37.47 -9.22
C ALA A 634 17.02 36.06 -9.30
N PRO A 635 16.49 35.08 -8.53
CA PRO A 635 16.96 33.71 -8.58
C PRO A 635 16.51 33.01 -9.87
N ASP A 636 17.38 32.18 -10.44
CA ASP A 636 16.95 31.23 -11.48
C ASP A 636 16.09 30.11 -10.86
N PRO A 637 15.26 29.39 -11.65
CA PRO A 637 14.48 28.26 -11.16
C PRO A 637 15.25 27.21 -10.37
N SER A 638 16.52 26.96 -10.71
CA SER A 638 17.39 26.02 -10.00
C SER A 638 17.85 26.52 -8.62
N GLU A 639 17.64 27.80 -8.31
CA GLU A 639 18.16 28.47 -7.10
C GLU A 639 17.11 28.72 -6.02
N TYR A 640 15.82 28.47 -6.28
CA TYR A 640 14.75 28.62 -5.30
C TYR A 640 14.00 27.33 -5.00
N THR A 641 13.69 27.14 -3.72
CA THR A 641 12.83 26.07 -3.22
C THR A 641 11.37 26.53 -3.25
N GLU A 642 10.48 25.69 -3.78
CA GLU A 642 9.03 25.88 -3.78
C GLU A 642 8.38 24.99 -2.72
N LEU A 643 7.54 25.59 -1.88
CA LEU A 643 6.80 24.93 -0.81
C LEU A 643 5.29 25.01 -1.10
N PHE A 644 4.58 23.91 -0.90
CA PHE A 644 3.13 23.92 -0.76
C PHE A 644 2.76 24.45 0.63
N LEU A 645 1.87 25.44 0.69
CA LEU A 645 1.33 26.01 1.92
C LEU A 645 -0.20 25.96 1.89
N PRO A 646 -0.83 24.93 2.49
CA PRO A 646 -2.26 24.77 2.41
C PRO A 646 -3.00 25.91 3.11
N ARG A 647 -3.91 26.57 2.39
CA ARG A 647 -4.74 27.68 2.87
C ARG A 647 -5.64 27.29 4.05
N ARG A 648 -5.99 26.00 4.16
CA ARG A 648 -6.70 25.41 5.30
C ARG A 648 -5.93 25.58 6.63
N VAL A 649 -4.61 25.64 6.56
CA VAL A 649 -3.73 25.72 7.74
C VAL A 649 -3.15 27.12 7.90
N PHE A 650 -2.59 27.67 6.82
CA PHE A 650 -1.84 28.93 6.84
C PHE A 650 -2.55 30.00 6.00
N THR A 651 -2.69 31.18 6.60
CA THR A 651 -3.20 32.38 5.95
C THR A 651 -2.24 33.53 6.22
N GLU A 652 -2.35 34.60 5.43
CA GLU A 652 -1.58 35.83 5.63
C GLU A 652 -1.70 36.37 7.06
N SER A 653 -2.88 36.20 7.68
CA SER A 653 -3.18 36.74 9.01
C SER A 653 -2.68 35.88 10.18
N ASN A 654 -2.38 34.58 9.98
CA ASN A 654 -2.16 33.65 11.09
C ASN A 654 -0.74 33.05 11.16
N LEU A 655 0.10 33.30 10.15
CA LEU A 655 1.39 32.66 9.97
C LEU A 655 2.53 33.49 10.56
N LYS A 656 3.50 32.81 11.18
CA LYS A 656 4.85 33.30 11.46
C LYS A 656 5.87 32.41 10.80
N TRP A 657 7.02 32.98 10.48
CA TRP A 657 8.10 32.24 9.84
C TRP A 657 9.48 32.74 10.30
N ALA A 658 10.47 31.87 10.16
CA ALA A 658 11.88 32.17 10.33
C ALA A 658 12.69 31.43 9.26
N VAL A 659 13.74 32.06 8.73
CA VAL A 659 14.59 31.49 7.68
C VAL A 659 16.06 31.69 8.04
N THR A 660 16.97 30.89 7.46
CA THR A 660 18.42 31.13 7.61
C THR A 660 18.79 32.55 7.17
N ALA A 661 19.73 33.19 7.87
CA ALA A 661 20.25 34.52 7.51
C ALA A 661 20.64 34.61 6.02
N GLY A 662 20.27 35.72 5.39
CA GLY A 662 20.35 35.92 3.93
C GLY A 662 19.18 35.32 3.14
N GLY A 663 18.22 34.67 3.81
CA GLY A 663 17.05 34.09 3.15
C GLY A 663 16.03 35.13 2.72
N ARG A 664 15.43 34.89 1.55
CA ARG A 664 14.29 35.62 1.00
C ARG A 664 13.11 34.65 0.92
N VAL A 665 11.93 35.12 1.32
CA VAL A 665 10.70 34.34 1.29
C VAL A 665 9.60 35.14 0.61
N VAL A 666 8.95 34.56 -0.38
CA VAL A 666 7.77 35.12 -1.06
C VAL A 666 6.61 34.16 -0.85
N PHE A 667 5.46 34.68 -0.41
CA PHE A 667 4.22 33.93 -0.29
C PHE A 667 3.31 34.28 -1.46
N ASP A 668 2.82 33.26 -2.16
CA ASP A 668 1.81 33.34 -3.21
C ASP A 668 0.56 32.62 -2.68
N TRP A 669 -0.30 33.41 -2.04
CA TRP A 669 -1.49 32.90 -1.35
C TRP A 669 -2.58 32.40 -2.30
N GLU A 670 -2.63 32.95 -3.51
CA GLU A 670 -3.60 32.54 -4.53
C GLU A 670 -3.32 31.10 -4.97
N ASN A 671 -2.05 30.73 -5.09
CA ASN A 671 -1.62 29.41 -5.53
C ASN A 671 -1.15 28.49 -4.40
N GLU A 672 -1.32 28.89 -3.13
CA GLU A 672 -0.90 28.10 -1.97
C GLU A 672 0.60 27.75 -1.99
N ARG A 673 1.45 28.75 -2.30
CA ARG A 673 2.91 28.58 -2.43
C ARG A 673 3.70 29.48 -1.50
N ALA A 674 4.89 29.02 -1.13
CA ALA A 674 5.99 29.87 -0.73
C ALA A 674 7.27 29.53 -1.49
N TYR A 675 8.02 30.56 -1.87
CA TYR A 675 9.30 30.45 -2.53
C TYR A 675 10.41 30.92 -1.62
N VAL A 676 11.51 30.16 -1.56
CA VAL A 676 12.64 30.44 -0.67
C VAL A 676 13.96 30.37 -1.43
N TRP A 677 14.74 31.45 -1.39
CA TRP A 677 16.12 31.49 -1.92
C TRP A 677 17.04 32.28 -0.98
N PHE A 678 18.32 32.36 -1.31
CA PHE A 678 19.33 32.99 -0.44
C PHE A 678 20.22 33.98 -1.20
N GLU A 679 20.62 35.03 -0.48
CA GLU A 679 21.64 36.00 -0.82
C GLU A 679 22.67 35.99 0.32
N ASP A 680 23.74 35.20 0.15
CA ASP A 680 24.84 35.10 1.10
C ASP A 680 25.83 36.25 0.95
N SER A 681 26.43 36.67 2.07
CA SER A 681 27.49 37.68 2.04
C SER A 681 28.77 37.15 1.40
N ALA A 682 29.58 38.06 0.86
CA ALA A 682 30.91 37.73 0.34
C ALA A 682 31.80 37.07 1.41
N GLU A 683 31.65 37.46 2.68
CA GLU A 683 32.36 36.84 3.81
C GLU A 683 31.94 35.37 4.01
N VAL A 684 30.63 35.07 3.94
CA VAL A 684 30.14 33.70 4.02
C VAL A 684 30.73 32.86 2.89
N ALA A 685 30.78 33.40 1.67
CA ALA A 685 31.35 32.70 0.52
C ALA A 685 32.87 32.49 0.65
N PHE A 686 33.61 33.50 1.12
CA PHE A 686 35.06 33.42 1.32
C PHE A 686 35.45 32.40 2.40
N ASN A 687 34.68 32.33 3.49
CA ASN A 687 34.96 31.43 4.63
C ASN A 687 34.40 30.01 4.45
N ALA A 688 33.65 29.76 3.38
CA ALA A 688 33.01 28.48 3.16
C ALA A 688 34.02 27.38 2.82
N LYS A 689 34.09 26.35 3.68
CA LYS A 689 34.90 25.15 3.41
C LYS A 689 34.32 24.26 2.31
N GLU A 690 33.02 24.38 2.06
CA GLU A 690 32.27 23.64 1.05
C GLU A 690 31.34 24.60 0.31
N GLN A 691 31.07 24.35 -0.97
CA GLN A 691 30.18 25.20 -1.79
C GLN A 691 28.69 25.08 -1.41
N MET A 692 28.36 24.26 -0.40
CA MET A 692 27.00 23.96 0.03
C MET A 692 26.77 24.38 1.48
N LYS A 693 25.75 25.19 1.75
CA LYS A 693 25.39 25.68 3.10
C LYS A 693 24.06 25.07 3.56
N THR A 694 23.96 24.75 4.84
CA THR A 694 22.73 24.25 5.46
C THR A 694 21.73 25.40 5.60
N ARG A 695 20.52 25.19 5.11
CA ARG A 695 19.40 26.12 5.09
C ARG A 695 18.27 25.63 5.96
N ARG A 696 17.48 26.57 6.46
CA ARG A 696 16.26 26.31 7.20
C ARG A 696 15.14 27.26 6.82
N ILE A 697 13.93 26.74 6.88
CA ILE A 697 12.71 27.52 7.02
C ILE A 697 11.82 26.86 8.07
N ASP A 698 11.27 27.68 8.95
CA ASP A 698 10.33 27.34 10.00
C ASP A 698 9.08 28.15 9.76
N ILE A 699 7.91 27.51 9.74
CA ILE A 699 6.61 28.15 9.52
C ILE A 699 5.64 27.62 10.58
N TRP A 700 4.96 28.49 11.31
CA TRP A 700 4.03 28.06 12.36
C TRP A 700 2.89 29.05 12.59
N VAL A 701 1.82 28.57 13.23
CA VAL A 701 0.72 29.41 13.72
C VAL A 701 0.92 29.68 15.22
N PRO A 702 1.19 30.92 15.67
CA PRO A 702 1.52 31.21 17.07
C PRO A 702 0.46 30.81 18.09
N GLU A 703 -0.82 30.91 17.71
CA GLU A 703 -1.94 30.57 18.58
C GLU A 703 -2.15 29.05 18.72
N ALA A 704 -1.60 28.28 17.77
CA ALA A 704 -1.59 26.82 17.79
C ALA A 704 -0.30 26.25 18.40
N ALA A 705 0.76 27.06 18.52
CA ALA A 705 1.97 26.67 19.22
C ALA A 705 1.63 26.32 20.69
N PRO A 706 2.21 25.24 21.24
CA PRO A 706 1.86 24.80 22.58
C PRO A 706 2.09 25.93 23.58
N LYS A 707 1.03 26.37 24.28
CA LYS A 707 1.14 27.38 25.33
C LYS A 707 1.98 26.92 26.52
N ASP A 708 2.23 25.62 26.65
CA ASP A 708 3.16 25.04 27.62
C ASP A 708 3.63 23.66 27.15
N VAL A 709 4.87 23.54 26.67
CA VAL A 709 5.61 22.26 26.71
C VAL A 709 6.15 22.13 28.14
N GLY A 710 5.22 21.87 29.05
CA GLY A 710 5.43 21.90 30.50
C GLY A 710 4.75 20.76 31.24
N GLU A 711 4.52 19.61 30.61
CA GLU A 711 4.36 18.36 31.37
C GLU A 711 5.61 17.50 31.24
N VAL A 712 6.68 17.98 31.87
CA VAL A 712 7.70 17.07 32.40
C VAL A 712 6.98 16.13 33.36
N TRP A 713 7.22 14.83 33.23
CA TRP A 713 6.83 13.85 34.26
C TRP A 713 7.30 14.38 35.61
N THR A 714 6.38 14.85 36.45
CA THR A 714 6.79 15.26 37.81
C THR A 714 7.33 14.03 38.52
N ILE A 715 8.36 14.22 39.35
CA ILE A 715 8.94 13.15 40.19
C ILE A 715 7.84 12.39 40.95
N LYS A 716 6.72 13.05 41.28
CA LYS A 716 5.50 12.43 41.82
C LYS A 716 4.85 11.41 40.88
N LYS A 717 4.61 11.73 39.60
CA LYS A 717 4.01 10.79 38.63
C LYS A 717 4.93 9.58 38.40
N PHE A 718 6.25 9.79 38.35
CA PHE A 718 7.23 8.70 38.25
C PHE A 718 7.27 7.84 39.52
N ALA A 719 7.27 8.46 40.70
CA ALA A 719 7.20 7.74 41.98
C ALA A 719 5.92 6.93 42.13
N ILE A 720 4.77 7.46 41.71
CA ILE A 720 3.49 6.73 41.72
C ILE A 720 3.56 5.51 40.80
N LEU A 721 4.13 5.63 39.59
CA LEU A 721 4.31 4.50 38.68
C LEU A 721 5.23 3.43 39.28
N VAL A 722 6.36 3.84 39.88
CA VAL A 722 7.28 2.91 40.57
C VAL A 722 6.60 2.22 41.75
N ILE A 723 5.77 2.93 42.52
CA ILE A 723 4.99 2.34 43.62
C ILE A 723 3.96 1.35 43.09
N ILE A 724 3.25 1.66 42.00
CA ILE A 724 2.27 0.75 41.39
C ILE A 724 2.97 -0.52 40.87
N LEU A 725 4.12 -0.38 40.21
CA LEU A 725 4.91 -1.51 39.72
C LEU A 725 5.49 -2.34 40.87
N ALA A 726 5.99 -1.70 41.93
CA ALA A 726 6.48 -2.39 43.13
C ALA A 726 5.35 -3.11 43.86
N PHE A 727 4.16 -2.51 43.94
CA PHE A 727 2.98 -3.15 44.53
C PHE A 727 2.50 -4.33 43.69
N GLY A 728 2.50 -4.21 42.36
CA GLY A 728 2.21 -5.32 41.45
C GLY A 728 3.19 -6.49 41.60
N ALA A 729 4.49 -6.20 41.69
CA ALA A 729 5.52 -7.21 41.93
C ALA A 729 5.40 -7.86 43.32
N LEU A 730 5.08 -7.08 44.36
CA LEU A 730 4.84 -7.59 45.71
C LEU A 730 3.61 -8.50 45.75
N MET A 731 2.51 -8.11 45.10
CA MET A 731 1.30 -8.93 45.01
C MET A 731 1.55 -10.24 44.25
N ALA A 732 2.34 -10.19 43.17
CA ALA A 732 2.77 -11.40 42.44
C ALA A 732 3.65 -12.30 43.32
N TYR A 733 4.58 -11.73 44.10
CA TYR A 733 5.42 -12.47 45.03
C TYR A 733 4.60 -13.11 46.17
N ILE A 734 3.64 -12.39 46.75
CA ILE A 734 2.74 -12.91 47.78
C ILE A 734 1.86 -14.03 47.22
N ALA A 735 1.33 -13.87 46.01
CA ALA A 735 0.57 -14.92 45.32
C ALA A 735 1.42 -16.17 45.09
N GLN A 736 2.68 -16.01 44.65
CA GLN A 736 3.62 -17.11 44.45
C GLN A 736 3.99 -17.83 45.76
N GLN A 737 4.23 -17.08 46.84
CA GLN A 737 4.46 -17.63 48.18
C GLN A 737 3.25 -18.42 48.67
N HIS A 738 2.04 -17.95 48.37
CA HIS A 738 0.82 -18.65 48.73
C HIS A 738 0.64 -19.94 47.92
N GLU A 739 1.01 -19.97 46.64
CA GLU A 739 1.07 -21.22 45.86
C GLU A 739 2.11 -22.20 46.42
N TRP A 740 3.34 -21.75 46.71
CA TRP A 740 4.36 -22.61 47.31
C TRP A 740 3.93 -23.19 48.67
N SER A 741 3.21 -22.42 49.48
CA SER A 741 2.65 -22.92 50.75
C SER A 741 1.55 -23.98 50.56
N LYS A 742 0.82 -23.95 49.43
CA LYS A 742 -0.15 -25.00 49.08
C LYS A 742 0.57 -26.27 48.63
N ASP A 743 1.66 -26.13 47.90
CA ASP A 743 2.50 -27.25 47.49
C ASP A 743 3.11 -27.96 48.71
N ASP A 744 3.58 -27.24 49.73
CA ASP A 744 4.08 -27.85 50.98
C ASP A 744 3.01 -28.67 51.74
N VAL A 745 1.74 -28.26 51.68
CA VAL A 745 0.62 -29.02 52.25
C VAL A 745 0.29 -30.27 51.42
N ILE A 746 0.46 -30.19 50.09
CA ILE A 746 0.25 -31.33 49.18
C ILE A 746 1.39 -32.35 49.34
N PHE A 747 2.65 -31.90 49.35
CA PHE A 747 3.82 -32.77 49.54
C PHE A 747 3.90 -33.36 50.96
N GLY A 748 3.45 -32.63 51.98
CA GLY A 748 3.32 -33.13 53.36
C GLY A 748 2.24 -34.21 53.55
N ARG A 749 1.23 -34.27 52.67
CA ARG A 749 0.22 -35.35 52.67
C ARG A 749 0.69 -36.59 51.90
N VAL A 750 1.47 -36.43 50.84
CA VAL A 750 2.03 -37.57 50.07
C VAL A 750 3.10 -38.35 50.84
N GLN A 751 3.76 -37.73 51.83
CA GLN A 751 4.71 -38.42 52.73
C GLN A 751 4.06 -39.19 53.90
N LYS A 752 2.75 -39.02 54.16
CA LYS A 752 2.05 -39.76 55.23
C LYS A 752 1.32 -41.02 54.76
N ASP A 753 1.20 -41.23 53.45
CA ASP A 753 0.58 -42.42 52.83
C ASP A 753 1.63 -43.35 52.15
N LYS A 754 2.86 -43.38 52.65
CA LYS A 754 3.86 -44.41 52.34
C LYS A 754 4.39 -45.09 53.59
#